data_AF-A0A0N7MYW2-F1
#
_entry.id   AF-A0A0N7MYW2-F1
#
_cell.length_a   1.000
_cell.length_b   1.000
_cell.length_c   1.000
_cell.angle_alpha   90.00
_cell.angle_beta   90.00
_cell.angle_gamma   90.00
#
_symmetry.space_group_name_H-M   'P 1'
#
loop_
_entity.id
_entity.type
_entity.pdbx_description
1 polymer ?
#
loop_
_entity_poly.entity_id
_entity_poly.type
_entity_poly.pdbx_seq_one_letter_code
_entity_poly.pdbx_strand_id
1 'polypeptide(L)'
;MRIIWLFLAILLFFAIDVFSQAQHLYKVIAVMVEFQEDNDPLTTGNGKFNLSFPSKKIIDPPPHDKKYFEAHLQFLKNYFAKLSIGIEYEIIDSVFTLSKQMKNYSPPRDSGLERILMLVYETWTLVKNSSIRTSYPLSEYDCYIIFHAGVGRDIDLTAEYGYDPTPFDIPSLFVNSDSIQAFLRKNGISENFEIKNSIILPETESRYVQTVTGERLLQIGLNGLLVSNFASFLGLPDLFDTKTGRSRIGRFGLMDGPGIFSYRGVLPPEPSAWEKVKLGICQPIEIKNLKDTTISIHAFQLNKSNAVFKISINAKEYFLVENRNRDVFNDGVRMKFYWRDSTGERIIERVFTRDENGFNYFDIDSVYGVLIDVDEPDWALPGSGVLIWYIDENVIEEKLKTNSINNDLKRLGVKLVEADGPQVIYGDEIGWEFDMWFLGNSAPTYRNEFSVNAYPWNPTNNLSNFNVKIYDFSIPSPVMTFKIGFSDSIVLPAPAFPKRIIGMTEKSFVTIASIDNDPKNEIILNASSGIFAFNPSGTSLTLNDQGYYSNVKSDFACAVFDIDGDGIGDVVGVDGKKIYAFKTWDTDLDGFVDSLWVFKNENFVSTPPAIFKDKIIFGDSLGNIVILNKDGTLNRKIKIADEPVVALIASDSMWVAVSKSKIKTEKGEWNFDVNFVSSAGIDLKGEGEIEIVVGIEDDGRIVILNTKTGASKQVKIQNIQKIRTSPAVADLNLDGFPDMVITSGNKIWAFNYLGSVLLNFPIEVRNASELSSPVIVNFYGDSLPEIVVGTDNGQIYAFDVQGRIIPGFPVSISGSCVTSPAVYYESNLVYLFVPSSDGYLYAWTIKPSSVPASVLWSSYLRDERHSNYSSKSQEVVPPPAVEILDKKEVYNWPNPVYDDATYIRVRTFYDAKINIKIFDLAGFKVDEMNTNVSANFDADIKWDVRNVQSGIYYARVEAIAQGRSDVKIIKIAVVK
;
A
#
# COMPACT_ATOMS: atom_id res chain seq x y z
N MET A 1 -43.15 -38.16 2.32
CA MET A 1 -42.13 -38.75 1.42
C MET A 1 -41.94 -38.00 0.09
N ARG A 2 -42.99 -37.55 -0.61
CA ARG A 2 -42.85 -36.75 -1.85
C ARG A 2 -42.31 -35.32 -1.68
N ILE A 3 -42.48 -34.70 -0.51
CA ILE A 3 -41.98 -33.33 -0.22
C ILE A 3 -40.46 -33.31 0.04
N ILE A 4 -39.91 -34.40 0.58
CA ILE A 4 -38.46 -34.54 0.84
C ILE A 4 -37.68 -34.73 -0.47
N TRP A 5 -38.27 -35.39 -1.47
CA TRP A 5 -37.69 -35.52 -2.82
C TRP A 5 -37.74 -34.21 -3.62
N LEU A 6 -38.75 -33.36 -3.40
CA LEU A 6 -38.81 -32.04 -4.04
C LEU A 6 -37.77 -31.08 -3.44
N PHE A 7 -37.54 -31.16 -2.12
CA PHE A 7 -36.50 -30.37 -1.44
C PHE A 7 -35.08 -30.83 -1.80
N LEU A 8 -34.84 -32.14 -1.95
CA LEU A 8 -33.56 -32.67 -2.43
C LEU A 8 -33.31 -32.35 -3.91
N ALA A 9 -34.35 -32.29 -4.76
CA ALA A 9 -34.22 -31.86 -6.15
C ALA A 9 -33.94 -30.36 -6.28
N ILE A 10 -34.49 -29.52 -5.39
CA ILE A 10 -34.22 -28.07 -5.34
C ILE A 10 -32.81 -27.80 -4.76
N LEU A 11 -32.36 -28.60 -3.79
CA LEU A 11 -30.97 -28.54 -3.29
C LEU A 11 -29.95 -29.08 -4.29
N LEU A 12 -30.30 -30.04 -5.16
CA LEU A 12 -29.46 -30.45 -6.29
C LEU A 12 -29.44 -29.44 -7.45
N PHE A 13 -30.44 -28.56 -7.55
CA PHE A 13 -30.43 -27.45 -8.52
C PHE A 13 -29.66 -26.21 -8.04
N PHE A 14 -29.31 -26.13 -6.75
CA PHE A 14 -28.49 -25.06 -6.16
C PHE A 14 -27.07 -25.51 -5.76
N ALA A 15 -26.66 -26.72 -6.13
CA ALA A 15 -25.31 -27.25 -5.89
C ALA A 15 -24.57 -27.61 -7.20
N ILE A 16 -24.93 -26.94 -8.29
CA ILE A 16 -24.10 -26.87 -9.48
C ILE A 16 -24.00 -25.38 -9.84
N ASP A 17 -23.13 -24.65 -9.13
CA ASP A 17 -22.51 -23.48 -9.76
C ASP A 17 -21.64 -24.03 -10.89
N VAL A 18 -22.30 -24.19 -12.04
CA VAL A 18 -21.67 -24.27 -13.34
C VAL A 18 -20.98 -22.92 -13.54
N PHE A 19 -19.75 -22.77 -13.04
CA PHE A 19 -18.80 -21.83 -13.65
C PHE A 19 -18.34 -22.41 -14.99
N SER A 20 -19.28 -22.58 -15.91
CA SER A 20 -19.04 -22.48 -17.33
C SER A 20 -19.68 -21.17 -17.74
N GLN A 21 -18.99 -20.07 -17.45
CA GLN A 21 -19.23 -18.84 -18.19
C GLN A 21 -19.14 -19.22 -19.67
N ALA A 22 -20.20 -19.01 -20.45
CA ALA A 22 -20.20 -19.34 -21.86
C ALA A 22 -18.95 -18.72 -22.48
N GLN A 23 -18.03 -19.56 -22.95
CA GLN A 23 -16.73 -19.15 -23.46
C GLN A 23 -17.00 -18.24 -24.65
N HIS A 24 -16.83 -16.92 -24.48
CA HIS A 24 -17.10 -15.95 -25.52
C HIS A 24 -16.14 -16.24 -26.69
N LEU A 25 -16.73 -16.46 -27.87
CA LEU A 25 -15.98 -16.68 -29.10
C LEU A 25 -15.71 -15.31 -29.72
N TYR A 26 -14.45 -14.88 -29.69
CA TYR A 26 -14.04 -13.61 -30.29
C TYR A 26 -13.95 -13.74 -31.80
N LYS A 27 -14.67 -12.88 -32.52
CA LYS A 27 -14.61 -12.78 -33.98
C LYS A 27 -13.58 -11.73 -34.38
N VAL A 28 -12.57 -12.15 -35.11
CA VAL A 28 -11.45 -11.32 -35.56
C VAL A 28 -11.54 -11.12 -37.07
N ILE A 29 -11.46 -9.87 -37.52
CA ILE A 29 -11.33 -9.56 -38.95
C ILE A 29 -10.00 -8.88 -39.23
N ALA A 30 -9.33 -9.33 -40.28
CA ALA A 30 -8.08 -8.77 -40.72
C ALA A 30 -8.15 -8.26 -42.17
N VAL A 31 -7.41 -7.19 -42.45
CA VAL A 31 -7.26 -6.61 -43.78
C VAL A 31 -5.79 -6.37 -44.09
N MET A 32 -5.41 -6.59 -45.34
CA MET A 32 -4.08 -6.26 -45.86
C MET A 32 -4.11 -4.90 -46.55
N VAL A 33 -3.17 -4.03 -46.19
CA VAL A 33 -3.01 -2.71 -46.79
C VAL A 33 -1.60 -2.48 -47.29
N GLU A 34 -1.51 -1.74 -48.39
CA GLU A 34 -0.26 -1.34 -49.02
C GLU A 34 -0.31 0.16 -49.32
N PHE A 35 0.83 0.75 -49.65
CA PHE A 35 0.98 2.19 -49.81
C PHE A 35 1.20 2.56 -51.28
N GLN A 36 1.19 3.86 -51.55
CA GLN A 36 1.74 4.37 -52.81
C GLN A 36 3.22 4.02 -52.89
N GLU A 37 3.65 3.45 -54.01
CA GLU A 37 5.01 2.96 -54.17
C GLU A 37 6.04 4.10 -54.10
N ASP A 38 7.15 3.85 -53.41
CA ASP A 38 8.24 4.81 -53.28
C ASP A 38 9.60 4.10 -53.06
N ASN A 39 10.66 4.90 -52.99
CA ASN A 39 12.03 4.44 -52.69
C ASN A 39 12.64 5.31 -51.59
N ASP A 40 11.84 5.71 -50.60
CA ASP A 40 12.29 6.56 -49.50
C ASP A 40 13.22 5.75 -48.56
N PRO A 41 14.50 6.15 -48.41
CA PRO A 41 15.46 5.40 -47.61
C PRO A 41 15.18 5.47 -46.10
N LEU A 42 14.25 6.32 -45.65
CA LEU A 42 13.87 6.45 -44.24
C LEU A 42 12.73 5.50 -43.84
N THR A 43 12.48 4.49 -44.68
CA THR A 43 11.34 3.58 -44.72
C THR A 43 11.86 2.25 -45.27
N THR A 44 11.45 1.12 -44.68
CA THR A 44 11.88 -0.21 -45.14
C THR A 44 10.88 -0.78 -46.16
N GLY A 45 11.37 -1.05 -47.37
CA GLY A 45 10.57 -1.55 -48.49
C GLY A 45 10.11 -0.44 -49.44
N ASN A 46 9.28 -0.78 -50.43
CA ASN A 46 8.73 0.16 -51.41
C ASN A 46 7.23 0.44 -51.19
N GLY A 47 6.68 0.06 -50.03
CA GLY A 47 5.26 0.18 -49.73
C GLY A 47 4.38 -0.93 -50.33
N LYS A 48 4.96 -2.01 -50.87
CA LYS A 48 4.25 -3.17 -51.43
C LYS A 48 4.62 -4.45 -50.68
N PHE A 49 3.67 -5.39 -50.57
CA PHE A 49 3.93 -6.69 -49.93
C PHE A 49 4.95 -7.51 -50.74
N ASN A 50 5.82 -8.21 -50.03
CA ASN A 50 6.78 -9.12 -50.65
C ASN A 50 6.10 -10.45 -51.05
N LEU A 51 5.76 -10.57 -52.33
CA LEU A 51 5.13 -11.78 -52.89
C LEU A 51 6.14 -12.79 -53.47
N SER A 52 7.44 -12.58 -53.28
CA SER A 52 8.46 -13.49 -53.80
C SER A 52 8.53 -14.80 -53.01
N PHE A 53 8.96 -15.88 -53.65
CA PHE A 53 9.25 -17.13 -52.94
C PHE A 53 10.62 -17.07 -52.26
N PRO A 54 10.76 -17.68 -51.07
CA PRO A 54 11.97 -17.56 -50.29
C PRO A 54 13.10 -18.36 -50.95
N SER A 55 14.30 -17.78 -51.01
CA SER A 55 15.51 -18.44 -51.53
C SER A 55 16.30 -19.20 -50.46
N LYS A 56 15.97 -19.00 -49.18
CA LYS A 56 16.58 -19.61 -48.01
C LYS A 56 15.50 -20.05 -47.03
N LYS A 57 15.83 -21.05 -46.19
CA LYS A 57 14.98 -21.46 -45.07
C LYS A 57 15.11 -20.43 -43.96
N ILE A 58 14.04 -19.66 -43.74
CA ILE A 58 13.96 -18.61 -42.72
C ILE A 58 12.59 -18.68 -42.03
N ILE A 59 12.48 -18.08 -40.84
CA ILE A 59 11.18 -17.84 -40.20
C ILE A 59 10.40 -16.76 -40.95
N ASP A 60 9.08 -16.80 -40.83
CA ASP A 60 8.15 -15.83 -41.43
C ASP A 60 8.51 -15.46 -42.89
N PRO A 61 8.69 -16.46 -43.78
CA PRO A 61 9.12 -16.22 -45.15
C PRO A 61 7.99 -15.66 -46.03
N PRO A 62 8.33 -14.87 -47.07
CA PRO A 62 7.38 -14.53 -48.14
C PRO A 62 6.98 -15.79 -48.94
N PRO A 63 5.86 -15.80 -49.69
CA PRO A 63 5.02 -14.65 -50.04
C PRO A 63 4.16 -14.17 -48.88
N HIS A 64 4.17 -12.87 -48.60
CA HIS A 64 3.32 -12.24 -47.59
C HIS A 64 1.94 -11.88 -48.18
N ASP A 65 1.13 -12.91 -48.40
CA ASP A 65 -0.25 -12.78 -48.87
C ASP A 65 -1.25 -13.27 -47.81
N LYS A 66 -2.52 -13.39 -48.19
CA LYS A 66 -3.59 -13.89 -47.31
C LYS A 66 -3.21 -15.18 -46.58
N LYS A 67 -2.61 -16.17 -47.26
CA LYS A 67 -2.30 -17.47 -46.63
C LYS A 67 -1.20 -17.35 -45.57
N TYR A 68 -0.26 -16.44 -45.76
CA TYR A 68 0.77 -16.14 -44.77
C TYR A 68 0.14 -15.56 -43.49
N PHE A 69 -0.75 -14.57 -43.62
CA PHE A 69 -1.44 -14.01 -42.45
C PHE A 69 -2.45 -14.99 -41.84
N GLU A 70 -3.08 -15.86 -42.63
CA GLU A 70 -3.93 -16.95 -42.11
C GLU A 70 -3.13 -17.90 -41.21
N ALA A 71 -1.86 -18.16 -41.52
CA ALA A 71 -0.98 -18.96 -40.67
C ALA A 71 -0.71 -18.29 -39.31
N HIS A 72 -0.46 -16.97 -39.29
CA HIS A 72 -0.32 -16.21 -38.04
C HIS A 72 -1.62 -16.16 -37.22
N LEU A 73 -2.78 -15.95 -37.86
CA LEU A 73 -4.07 -15.99 -37.15
C LEU A 73 -4.43 -17.39 -36.67
N GLN A 74 -3.98 -18.44 -37.37
CA GLN A 74 -4.09 -19.82 -36.91
C GLN A 74 -3.26 -20.05 -35.65
N PHE A 75 -2.05 -19.48 -35.56
CA PHE A 75 -1.26 -19.48 -34.34
C PHE A 75 -1.98 -18.76 -33.19
N LEU A 76 -2.46 -17.54 -33.43
CA LEU A 76 -3.21 -16.75 -32.45
C LEU A 76 -4.38 -17.57 -31.87
N LYS A 77 -5.18 -18.19 -32.74
CA LYS A 77 -6.28 -19.07 -32.36
C LYS A 77 -5.81 -20.25 -31.50
N ASN A 78 -4.76 -20.94 -31.92
CA ASN A 78 -4.25 -22.13 -31.23
C ASN A 78 -3.58 -21.80 -29.88
N TYR A 79 -2.93 -20.64 -29.78
CA TYR A 79 -2.33 -20.14 -28.54
C TYR A 79 -3.44 -19.81 -27.52
N PHE A 80 -4.41 -18.97 -27.89
CA PHE A 80 -5.49 -18.58 -26.98
C PHE A 80 -6.46 -19.72 -26.63
N ALA A 81 -6.62 -20.72 -27.52
CA ALA A 81 -7.38 -21.93 -27.20
C ALA A 81 -6.81 -22.67 -25.97
N LYS A 82 -5.47 -22.69 -25.80
CA LYS A 82 -4.82 -23.29 -24.61
C LYS A 82 -5.16 -22.53 -23.33
N LEU A 83 -5.41 -21.23 -23.45
CA LEU A 83 -5.88 -20.36 -22.37
C LEU A 83 -7.40 -20.37 -22.19
N SER A 84 -8.13 -21.28 -22.86
CA SER A 84 -9.60 -21.29 -22.87
C SER A 84 -10.22 -20.00 -23.42
N ILE A 85 -9.62 -19.38 -24.43
CA ILE A 85 -10.19 -18.27 -25.19
C ILE A 85 -10.43 -18.72 -26.63
N GLY A 86 -11.70 -18.67 -27.06
CA GLY A 86 -12.08 -19.07 -28.42
C GLY A 86 -11.89 -17.92 -29.40
N ILE A 87 -11.26 -18.20 -30.55
CA ILE A 87 -11.07 -17.23 -31.63
C ILE A 87 -11.59 -17.82 -32.95
N GLU A 88 -12.42 -17.05 -33.63
CA GLU A 88 -12.77 -17.21 -35.03
C GLU A 88 -12.16 -16.04 -35.80
N TYR A 89 -11.57 -16.29 -36.97
CA TYR A 89 -10.93 -15.23 -37.74
C TYR A 89 -11.28 -15.29 -39.22
N GLU A 90 -11.24 -14.11 -39.86
CA GLU A 90 -11.40 -13.94 -41.29
C GLU A 90 -10.41 -12.90 -41.83
N ILE A 91 -9.79 -13.18 -42.98
CA ILE A 91 -8.99 -12.20 -43.73
C ILE A 91 -9.72 -11.82 -45.01
N ILE A 92 -9.87 -10.51 -45.21
CA ILE A 92 -10.43 -9.95 -46.44
C ILE A 92 -9.55 -10.32 -47.64
N ASP A 93 -10.18 -10.94 -48.64
CA ASP A 93 -9.51 -11.41 -49.86
C ASP A 93 -9.31 -10.28 -50.88
N SER A 94 -8.70 -9.19 -50.43
CA SER A 94 -8.31 -8.01 -51.22
C SER A 94 -7.19 -7.27 -50.49
N VAL A 95 -6.22 -6.75 -51.24
CA VAL A 95 -5.23 -5.82 -50.70
C VAL A 95 -5.66 -4.40 -51.06
N PHE A 96 -5.72 -3.51 -50.07
CA PHE A 96 -6.14 -2.12 -50.26
C PHE A 96 -4.93 -1.19 -50.34
N THR A 97 -4.86 -0.38 -51.39
CA THR A 97 -3.82 0.66 -51.50
C THR A 97 -4.30 1.97 -50.85
N LEU A 98 -3.58 2.43 -49.82
CA LEU A 98 -3.82 3.72 -49.19
C LEU A 98 -3.36 4.88 -50.08
N SER A 99 -3.95 6.06 -49.90
CA SER A 99 -3.79 7.23 -50.78
C SER A 99 -2.41 7.88 -50.71
N LYS A 100 -1.59 7.59 -49.70
CA LYS A 100 -0.26 8.19 -49.51
C LYS A 100 0.84 7.12 -49.40
N GLN A 101 2.09 7.59 -49.49
CA GLN A 101 3.30 6.81 -49.16
C GLN A 101 3.38 6.52 -47.66
N MET A 102 4.04 5.42 -47.28
CA MET A 102 4.10 4.89 -45.90
C MET A 102 4.49 5.94 -44.86
N LYS A 103 5.51 6.76 -45.14
CA LYS A 103 6.00 7.82 -44.23
C LYS A 103 4.95 8.86 -43.80
N ASN A 104 3.88 9.01 -44.58
CA ASN A 104 2.81 9.97 -44.28
C ASN A 104 1.81 9.43 -43.27
N TYR A 105 1.88 8.13 -42.96
CA TYR A 105 1.08 7.44 -41.94
C TYR A 105 1.90 7.12 -40.68
N SER A 106 3.23 7.14 -40.75
CA SER A 106 4.08 6.99 -39.57
C SER A 106 4.52 8.35 -38.99
N PRO A 107 4.29 8.62 -37.69
CA PRO A 107 4.84 9.77 -36.98
C PRO A 107 6.31 9.52 -36.60
N PRO A 108 7.21 10.53 -36.67
CA PRO A 108 8.47 10.50 -35.91
C PRO A 108 8.23 10.16 -34.43
N ARG A 109 9.19 9.51 -33.76
CA ARG A 109 9.07 9.04 -32.36
C ARG A 109 8.60 10.12 -31.35
N ASP A 110 8.82 11.41 -31.65
CA ASP A 110 8.47 12.55 -30.78
C ASP A 110 7.18 13.31 -31.17
N SER A 111 6.32 12.72 -32.01
CA SER A 111 5.09 13.35 -32.50
C SER A 111 3.83 12.55 -32.15
N GLY A 112 2.66 13.20 -32.21
CA GLY A 112 1.39 12.58 -31.85
C GLY A 112 0.97 11.42 -32.76
N LEU A 113 -0.06 10.69 -32.35
CA LEU A 113 -0.56 9.49 -33.02
C LEU A 113 -1.44 9.79 -34.25
N GLU A 114 -1.56 11.06 -34.67
CA GLU A 114 -2.55 11.47 -35.69
C GLU A 114 -2.34 10.75 -37.02
N ARG A 115 -1.09 10.52 -37.43
CA ARG A 115 -0.78 9.85 -38.70
C ARG A 115 -1.16 8.37 -38.69
N ILE A 116 -0.91 7.69 -37.57
CA ILE A 116 -1.30 6.30 -37.34
C ILE A 116 -2.82 6.17 -37.31
N LEU A 117 -3.50 7.08 -36.61
CA LEU A 117 -4.96 7.07 -36.55
C LEU A 117 -5.59 7.39 -37.91
N MET A 118 -4.91 8.15 -38.77
CA MET A 118 -5.31 8.35 -40.17
C MET A 118 -5.19 7.06 -40.99
N LEU A 119 -4.15 6.24 -40.78
CA LEU A 119 -4.03 4.92 -41.41
C LEU A 119 -5.22 4.03 -41.05
N VAL A 120 -5.54 3.96 -39.77
CA VAL A 120 -6.69 3.17 -39.29
C VAL A 120 -8.00 3.69 -39.89
N TYR A 121 -8.19 5.01 -39.86
CA TYR A 121 -9.39 5.65 -40.40
C TYR A 121 -9.59 5.38 -41.89
N GLU A 122 -8.55 5.59 -42.69
CA GLU A 122 -8.60 5.42 -44.13
C GLU A 122 -8.80 3.95 -44.52
N THR A 123 -8.08 3.03 -43.88
CA THR A 123 -8.18 1.59 -44.13
C THR A 123 -9.62 1.11 -43.98
N TRP A 124 -10.23 1.35 -42.83
CA TRP A 124 -11.58 0.85 -42.57
C TRP A 124 -12.66 1.60 -43.37
N THR A 125 -12.39 2.85 -43.78
CA THR A 125 -13.25 3.57 -44.73
C THR A 125 -13.22 2.92 -46.12
N LEU A 126 -12.05 2.53 -46.61
CA LEU A 126 -11.91 1.83 -47.89
C LEU A 126 -12.60 0.47 -47.86
N VAL A 127 -12.37 -0.33 -46.81
CA VAL A 127 -13.02 -1.63 -46.61
C VAL A 127 -14.54 -1.48 -46.67
N LYS A 128 -15.09 -0.54 -45.91
CA LYS A 128 -16.55 -0.28 -45.90
C LYS A 128 -17.09 0.07 -47.28
N ASN A 129 -16.37 0.89 -48.06
CA ASN A 129 -16.82 1.36 -49.37
C ASN A 129 -16.61 0.35 -50.51
N SER A 130 -15.86 -0.74 -50.26
CA SER A 130 -15.43 -1.71 -51.28
C SER A 130 -16.51 -2.71 -51.73
N SER A 131 -17.69 -2.74 -51.10
CA SER A 131 -18.74 -3.74 -51.33
C SER A 131 -18.30 -5.20 -51.13
N ILE A 132 -17.16 -5.44 -50.47
CA ILE A 132 -16.67 -6.78 -50.14
C ILE A 132 -17.66 -7.48 -49.21
N ARG A 133 -17.88 -8.78 -49.46
CA ARG A 133 -18.66 -9.65 -48.57
C ARG A 133 -17.73 -10.28 -47.54
N THR A 134 -18.09 -10.11 -46.28
CA THR A 134 -17.49 -10.75 -45.11
C THR A 134 -18.44 -11.81 -44.56
N SER A 135 -17.96 -12.74 -43.75
CA SER A 135 -18.81 -13.80 -43.15
C SER A 135 -19.87 -13.22 -42.21
N TYR A 136 -19.55 -12.13 -41.52
CA TYR A 136 -20.44 -11.38 -40.65
C TYR A 136 -20.51 -9.91 -41.09
N PRO A 137 -21.57 -9.15 -40.76
CA PRO A 137 -21.53 -7.70 -40.83
C PRO A 137 -20.32 -7.16 -40.06
N LEU A 138 -19.65 -6.13 -40.59
CA LEU A 138 -18.44 -5.56 -39.96
C LEU A 138 -18.64 -5.16 -38.49
N SER A 139 -19.87 -4.81 -38.09
CA SER A 139 -20.25 -4.46 -36.71
C SER A 139 -20.32 -5.65 -35.74
N GLU A 140 -20.27 -6.88 -36.24
CA GLU A 140 -20.32 -8.10 -35.41
C GLU A 140 -18.95 -8.68 -35.10
N TYR A 141 -17.86 -8.14 -35.66
CA TYR A 141 -16.50 -8.51 -35.25
C TYR A 141 -16.11 -7.75 -33.99
N ASP A 142 -15.33 -8.41 -33.14
CA ASP A 142 -14.90 -7.86 -31.86
C ASP A 142 -13.53 -7.16 -32.00
N CYS A 143 -12.62 -7.78 -32.77
CA CYS A 143 -11.25 -7.30 -32.98
C CYS A 143 -10.95 -7.09 -34.47
N TYR A 144 -10.30 -5.98 -34.77
CA TYR A 144 -9.99 -5.54 -36.13
C TYR A 144 -8.48 -5.45 -36.30
N ILE A 145 -7.92 -6.10 -37.32
CA ILE A 145 -6.47 -6.16 -37.55
C ILE A 145 -6.13 -5.59 -38.92
N ILE A 146 -5.11 -4.74 -38.98
CA ILE A 146 -4.52 -4.21 -40.21
C ILE A 146 -3.11 -4.79 -40.32
N PHE A 147 -2.89 -5.60 -41.35
CA PHE A 147 -1.55 -5.97 -41.78
C PHE A 147 -1.10 -4.98 -42.86
N HIS A 148 0.02 -4.29 -42.66
CA HIS A 148 0.54 -3.33 -43.64
C HIS A 148 1.82 -3.82 -44.32
N ALA A 149 2.02 -3.46 -45.58
CA ALA A 149 3.27 -3.69 -46.30
C ALA A 149 4.45 -2.96 -45.63
N GLY A 150 5.67 -3.49 -45.74
CA GLY A 150 6.85 -2.95 -45.08
C GLY A 150 7.09 -3.53 -43.70
N VAL A 151 8.21 -3.12 -43.09
CA VAL A 151 8.72 -3.67 -41.83
C VAL A 151 8.28 -2.81 -40.63
N GLY A 152 8.08 -3.43 -39.47
CA GLY A 152 7.71 -2.72 -38.24
C GLY A 152 8.82 -1.87 -37.64
N ARG A 153 8.45 -0.98 -36.72
CA ARG A 153 9.40 -0.13 -35.96
C ARG A 153 9.61 -0.60 -34.52
N ASP A 154 9.42 -1.89 -34.27
CA ASP A 154 9.31 -2.46 -32.92
C ASP A 154 10.66 -2.86 -32.30
N ILE A 155 11.74 -2.80 -33.08
CA ILE A 155 13.11 -3.09 -32.66
C ILE A 155 13.91 -1.78 -32.59
N ASP A 156 14.65 -1.55 -31.51
CA ASP A 156 15.51 -0.38 -31.42
C ASP A 156 16.82 -0.56 -32.20
N LEU A 157 16.86 -0.01 -33.41
CA LEU A 157 18.05 0.01 -34.26
C LEU A 157 19.09 1.06 -33.82
N THR A 158 18.70 2.00 -32.96
CA THR A 158 19.59 3.06 -32.46
C THR A 158 20.77 2.48 -31.68
N ALA A 159 20.55 1.39 -30.95
CA ALA A 159 21.61 0.71 -30.19
C ALA A 159 22.74 0.17 -31.09
N GLU A 160 22.42 -0.26 -32.32
CA GLU A 160 23.38 -0.80 -33.29
C GLU A 160 24.05 0.30 -34.13
N TYR A 161 23.28 1.29 -34.59
CA TYR A 161 23.77 2.30 -35.55
C TYR A 161 24.08 3.68 -34.94
N GLY A 162 23.69 3.94 -33.69
CA GLY A 162 23.74 5.27 -33.07
C GLY A 162 22.67 6.25 -33.57
N TYR A 163 21.81 5.83 -34.51
CA TYR A 163 20.65 6.54 -35.02
C TYR A 163 19.60 5.53 -35.53
N ASP A 164 18.34 5.95 -35.72
CA ASP A 164 17.30 5.12 -36.34
C ASP A 164 17.34 5.31 -37.87
N PRO A 165 17.73 4.29 -38.67
CA PRO A 165 17.85 4.41 -40.12
C PRO A 165 16.49 4.48 -40.84
N THR A 166 15.42 3.93 -40.24
CA THR A 166 14.09 3.88 -40.84
C THR A 166 13.04 4.47 -39.90
N PRO A 167 13.17 5.75 -39.53
CA PRO A 167 12.35 6.38 -38.50
C PRO A 167 10.88 6.51 -38.89
N PHE A 168 10.50 6.24 -40.15
CA PHE A 168 9.13 6.29 -40.64
C PHE A 168 8.54 4.90 -40.93
N ASP A 169 9.19 3.81 -40.51
CA ASP A 169 8.52 2.52 -40.38
C ASP A 169 7.34 2.67 -39.39
N ILE A 170 6.26 1.91 -39.62
CA ILE A 170 5.05 1.99 -38.81
C ILE A 170 5.24 1.04 -37.61
N PRO A 171 5.05 1.51 -36.36
CA PRO A 171 5.14 0.65 -35.19
C PRO A 171 3.94 -0.29 -35.11
N SER A 172 4.13 -1.46 -34.49
CA SER A 172 3.03 -2.33 -34.10
C SER A 172 2.31 -1.77 -32.88
N LEU A 173 0.98 -1.69 -32.93
CA LEU A 173 0.21 -1.11 -31.83
C LEU A 173 -1.27 -1.52 -31.82
N PHE A 174 -1.83 -1.49 -30.61
CA PHE A 174 -3.25 -1.60 -30.36
C PHE A 174 -3.86 -0.20 -30.16
N VAL A 175 -4.80 0.16 -31.03
CA VAL A 175 -5.61 1.36 -30.89
C VAL A 175 -6.91 1.02 -30.18
N ASN A 176 -7.18 1.67 -29.05
CA ASN A 176 -8.42 1.54 -28.31
C ASN A 176 -9.46 2.63 -28.68
N SER A 177 -10.67 2.52 -28.11
CA SER A 177 -11.77 3.46 -28.39
C SER A 177 -11.45 4.89 -27.95
N ASP A 178 -10.73 5.05 -26.84
CA ASP A 178 -10.42 6.35 -26.26
C ASP A 178 -9.47 7.13 -27.17
N SER A 179 -8.48 6.44 -27.77
CA SER A 179 -7.57 7.02 -28.75
C SER A 179 -8.29 7.45 -30.02
N ILE A 180 -9.23 6.61 -30.51
CA ILE A 180 -10.07 6.93 -31.66
C ILE A 180 -10.95 8.16 -31.37
N GLN A 181 -11.58 8.19 -30.18
CA GLN A 181 -12.45 9.29 -29.78
C GLN A 181 -11.69 10.60 -29.61
N ALA A 182 -10.52 10.56 -28.98
CA ALA A 182 -9.66 11.73 -28.80
C ALA A 182 -9.27 12.37 -30.15
N PHE A 183 -8.98 11.54 -31.15
CA PHE A 183 -8.57 11.99 -32.47
C PHE A 183 -9.73 12.41 -33.38
N LEU A 184 -10.70 11.52 -33.60
CA LEU A 184 -11.80 11.76 -34.54
C LEU A 184 -12.90 12.65 -33.95
N ARG A 185 -12.93 12.83 -32.62
CA ARG A 185 -14.06 13.43 -31.89
C ARG A 185 -15.39 12.74 -32.20
N LYS A 186 -15.33 11.44 -32.53
CA LYS A 186 -16.43 10.55 -32.87
C LYS A 186 -16.27 9.26 -32.05
N ASN A 187 -17.37 8.55 -31.79
CA ASN A 187 -17.36 7.32 -30.99
C ASN A 187 -16.84 6.07 -31.76
N GLY A 188 -16.34 6.27 -32.98
CA GLY A 188 -15.71 5.23 -33.81
C GLY A 188 -15.26 5.77 -35.16
N ILE A 189 -14.66 4.88 -35.96
CA ILE A 189 -14.07 5.22 -37.26
C ILE A 189 -15.11 5.45 -38.37
N SER A 190 -16.35 4.94 -38.24
CA SER A 190 -17.40 5.03 -39.29
C SER A 190 -18.72 5.61 -38.76
N GLU A 191 -19.44 6.37 -39.60
CA GLU A 191 -20.61 7.19 -39.21
C GLU A 191 -21.90 6.40 -38.85
N ASN A 192 -22.03 5.15 -39.31
CA ASN A 192 -23.25 4.33 -39.13
C ASN A 192 -22.99 3.02 -38.36
N PHE A 193 -21.73 2.66 -38.14
CA PHE A 193 -21.29 1.56 -37.28
C PHE A 193 -19.87 1.89 -36.82
N GLU A 194 -19.62 1.73 -35.53
CA GLU A 194 -18.42 2.22 -34.89
C GLU A 194 -17.41 1.07 -34.74
N ILE A 195 -16.35 1.08 -35.55
CA ILE A 195 -15.13 0.33 -35.24
C ILE A 195 -14.46 1.07 -34.09
N LYS A 196 -14.30 0.35 -32.97
CA LYS A 196 -13.85 0.90 -31.68
C LYS A 196 -12.43 0.51 -31.30
N ASN A 197 -11.80 -0.34 -32.09
CA ASN A 197 -10.42 -0.75 -31.89
C ASN A 197 -9.77 -1.12 -33.21
N SER A 198 -8.44 -1.14 -33.26
CA SER A 198 -7.70 -1.76 -34.35
C SER A 198 -6.30 -2.14 -33.88
N ILE A 199 -5.83 -3.32 -34.25
CA ILE A 199 -4.43 -3.73 -34.18
C ILE A 199 -3.77 -3.36 -35.50
N ILE A 200 -2.52 -2.90 -35.45
CA ILE A 200 -1.70 -2.59 -36.62
C ILE A 200 -0.43 -3.44 -36.50
N LEU A 201 -0.13 -4.23 -37.54
CA LEU A 201 1.04 -5.08 -37.61
C LEU A 201 1.68 -4.99 -39.00
N PRO A 202 3.00 -5.10 -39.12
CA PRO A 202 3.69 -5.10 -40.40
C PRO A 202 3.55 -6.45 -41.12
N GLU A 203 4.09 -6.54 -42.34
CA GLU A 203 4.21 -7.81 -43.05
C GLU A 203 5.26 -8.71 -42.41
N THR A 204 6.32 -8.13 -41.84
CA THR A 204 7.42 -8.84 -41.18
C THR A 204 8.19 -7.90 -40.25
N GLU A 205 8.87 -8.48 -39.25
CA GLU A 205 9.90 -7.79 -38.46
C GLU A 205 11.32 -8.06 -38.97
N SER A 206 11.48 -9.07 -39.81
CA SER A 206 12.77 -9.52 -40.30
C SER A 206 13.34 -8.52 -41.31
N ARG A 207 14.62 -8.15 -41.11
CA ARG A 207 15.28 -7.13 -41.93
C ARG A 207 16.77 -7.40 -42.07
N TYR A 208 17.37 -6.91 -43.15
CA TYR A 208 18.81 -6.91 -43.29
C TYR A 208 19.41 -5.77 -42.48
N VAL A 209 20.43 -6.09 -41.69
CA VAL A 209 21.19 -5.14 -40.88
C VAL A 209 22.66 -5.15 -41.34
N GLN A 210 23.27 -3.97 -41.41
CA GLN A 210 24.71 -3.85 -41.64
C GLN A 210 25.45 -4.03 -40.32
N THR A 211 26.33 -5.03 -40.27
CA THR A 211 27.24 -5.26 -39.15
C THR A 211 28.68 -4.98 -39.59
N VAL A 212 29.61 -4.89 -38.64
CA VAL A 212 31.05 -4.81 -38.93
C VAL A 212 31.58 -5.97 -39.80
N THR A 213 30.87 -7.11 -39.83
CA THR A 213 31.21 -8.29 -40.63
C THR A 213 30.52 -8.36 -41.99
N GLY A 214 29.70 -7.35 -42.32
CA GLY A 214 28.88 -7.29 -43.54
C GLY A 214 27.38 -7.31 -43.23
N GLU A 215 26.59 -7.40 -44.30
CA GLU A 215 25.13 -7.47 -44.22
C GLU A 215 24.67 -8.84 -43.70
N ARG A 216 23.81 -8.84 -42.68
CA ARG A 216 23.23 -10.04 -42.08
C ARG A 216 21.70 -9.90 -42.02
N LEU A 217 20.99 -10.99 -42.29
CA LEU A 217 19.55 -11.04 -42.04
C LEU A 217 19.30 -11.18 -40.53
N LEU A 218 18.66 -10.17 -39.93
CA LEU A 218 18.09 -10.26 -38.59
C LEU A 218 16.69 -10.86 -38.71
N GLN A 219 16.55 -12.10 -38.27
CA GLN A 219 15.28 -12.83 -38.28
C GLN A 219 14.53 -12.59 -36.97
N ILE A 220 13.33 -12.01 -37.07
CA ILE A 220 12.41 -11.73 -35.95
C ILE A 220 11.01 -12.16 -36.41
N GLY A 221 10.31 -12.90 -35.56
CA GLY A 221 8.97 -13.42 -35.80
C GLY A 221 7.86 -12.46 -35.37
N LEU A 222 6.70 -12.56 -36.02
CA LEU A 222 5.54 -11.67 -35.81
C LEU A 222 4.59 -12.14 -34.70
N ASN A 223 4.61 -13.43 -34.36
CA ASN A 223 3.63 -14.07 -33.47
C ASN A 223 3.57 -13.42 -32.08
N GLY A 224 4.70 -13.07 -31.49
CA GLY A 224 4.77 -12.41 -30.19
C GLY A 224 4.02 -11.07 -30.15
N LEU A 225 4.24 -10.23 -31.16
CA LEU A 225 3.55 -8.95 -31.32
C LEU A 225 2.06 -9.14 -31.59
N LEU A 226 1.68 -10.13 -32.40
CA LEU A 226 0.28 -10.45 -32.67
C LEU A 226 -0.45 -10.88 -31.38
N VAL A 227 0.16 -11.76 -30.59
CA VAL A 227 -0.43 -12.27 -29.34
C VAL A 227 -0.51 -11.15 -28.29
N SER A 228 0.52 -10.32 -28.12
CA SER A 228 0.51 -9.23 -27.14
C SER A 228 -0.50 -8.14 -27.49
N ASN A 229 -0.62 -7.75 -28.76
CA ASN A 229 -1.62 -6.77 -29.19
C ASN A 229 -3.05 -7.30 -29.04
N PHE A 230 -3.26 -8.60 -29.27
CA PHE A 230 -4.55 -9.23 -28.97
C PHE A 230 -4.83 -9.29 -27.45
N ALA A 231 -3.80 -9.54 -26.63
CA ALA A 231 -3.91 -9.46 -25.18
C ALA A 231 -4.24 -8.03 -24.69
N SER A 232 -3.69 -6.98 -25.32
CA SER A 232 -4.12 -5.59 -25.07
C SER A 232 -5.58 -5.35 -25.43
N PHE A 233 -6.04 -5.92 -26.55
CA PHE A 233 -7.46 -5.90 -26.91
C PHE A 233 -8.35 -6.55 -25.84
N LEU A 234 -7.89 -7.65 -25.23
CA LEU A 234 -8.58 -8.30 -24.11
C LEU A 234 -8.49 -7.51 -22.79
N GLY A 235 -7.70 -6.44 -22.73
CA GLY A 235 -7.62 -5.53 -21.59
C GLY A 235 -6.37 -5.67 -20.72
N LEU A 236 -5.33 -6.38 -21.18
CA LEU A 236 -4.05 -6.39 -20.49
C LEU A 236 -3.23 -5.12 -20.80
N PRO A 237 -2.70 -4.41 -19.78
CA PRO A 237 -1.77 -3.31 -19.97
C PRO A 237 -0.38 -3.84 -20.31
N ASP A 238 0.47 -2.93 -20.82
CA ASP A 238 1.90 -3.16 -20.88
C ASP A 238 2.49 -3.20 -19.47
N LEU A 239 3.36 -4.19 -19.23
CA LEU A 239 4.03 -4.41 -17.96
C LEU A 239 5.49 -3.95 -17.98
N PHE A 240 6.05 -3.63 -19.15
CA PHE A 240 7.33 -2.91 -19.29
C PHE A 240 7.17 -1.40 -19.01
N ASP A 241 8.29 -0.67 -18.94
CA ASP A 241 8.25 0.79 -18.82
C ASP A 241 7.86 1.44 -20.15
N THR A 242 6.63 1.93 -20.25
CA THR A 242 6.08 2.48 -21.50
C THR A 242 6.73 3.80 -21.94
N LYS A 243 7.57 4.43 -21.10
CA LYS A 243 8.36 5.61 -21.49
C LYS A 243 9.72 5.26 -22.05
N THR A 244 10.35 4.21 -21.52
CA THR A 244 11.74 3.86 -21.86
C THR A 244 11.89 2.57 -22.65
N GLY A 245 10.85 1.74 -22.74
CA GLY A 245 10.88 0.40 -23.34
C GLY A 245 11.61 -0.65 -22.49
N ARG A 246 12.08 -0.29 -21.29
CA ARG A 246 12.84 -1.20 -20.42
C ARG A 246 11.94 -2.23 -19.75
N SER A 247 12.47 -3.44 -19.58
CA SER A 247 11.77 -4.54 -18.93
C SER A 247 11.51 -4.30 -17.44
N ARG A 248 10.48 -4.95 -16.90
CA ARG A 248 10.05 -4.85 -15.50
C ARG A 248 9.63 -6.19 -14.90
N ILE A 249 9.12 -7.10 -15.72
CA ILE A 249 8.77 -8.48 -15.35
C ILE A 249 9.53 -9.53 -16.16
N GLY A 250 10.35 -9.10 -17.12
CA GLY A 250 11.20 -9.99 -17.91
C GLY A 250 10.39 -10.91 -18.82
N ARG A 251 11.03 -12.00 -19.26
CA ARG A 251 10.42 -12.99 -20.17
C ARG A 251 9.37 -13.90 -19.52
N PHE A 252 9.07 -13.71 -18.24
CA PHE A 252 8.18 -14.60 -17.48
C PHE A 252 6.69 -14.25 -17.62
N GLY A 253 6.37 -13.08 -18.18
CA GLY A 253 5.02 -12.69 -18.56
C GLY A 253 4.95 -12.23 -20.01
N LEU A 254 3.73 -12.16 -20.54
CA LEU A 254 3.47 -11.90 -21.96
C LEU A 254 3.66 -10.43 -22.31
N MET A 255 3.20 -9.51 -21.45
CA MET A 255 3.10 -8.08 -21.72
C MET A 255 4.38 -7.30 -21.39
N ASP A 256 5.55 -7.91 -21.56
CA ASP A 256 6.86 -7.27 -21.42
C ASP A 256 7.72 -7.58 -22.64
N GLY A 257 8.60 -6.66 -23.03
CA GLY A 257 9.42 -6.76 -24.24
C GLY A 257 10.13 -8.11 -24.39
N PRO A 258 10.85 -8.63 -23.38
CA PRO A 258 11.49 -9.94 -23.46
C PRO A 258 10.52 -11.11 -23.59
N GLY A 259 9.28 -10.99 -23.09
CA GLY A 259 8.22 -11.97 -23.28
C GLY A 259 7.68 -11.94 -24.70
N ILE A 260 7.35 -10.74 -25.20
CA ILE A 260 6.90 -10.50 -26.59
C ILE A 260 7.92 -11.04 -27.59
N PHE A 261 9.20 -10.77 -27.37
CA PHE A 261 10.29 -11.20 -28.25
C PHE A 261 10.94 -12.52 -27.84
N SER A 262 10.29 -13.30 -26.98
CA SER A 262 10.79 -14.63 -26.59
C SER A 262 10.93 -15.53 -27.82
N TYR A 263 12.02 -16.31 -27.87
CA TYR A 263 12.42 -17.08 -29.05
C TYR A 263 12.38 -16.25 -30.35
N ARG A 264 12.96 -15.05 -30.31
CA ARG A 264 12.99 -14.06 -31.41
C ARG A 264 11.60 -13.62 -31.88
N GLY A 265 10.59 -13.63 -31.01
CA GLY A 265 9.21 -13.25 -31.34
C GLY A 265 8.39 -14.35 -32.03
N VAL A 266 8.98 -15.53 -32.24
CA VAL A 266 8.28 -16.68 -32.83
C VAL A 266 7.36 -17.35 -31.81
N LEU A 267 7.80 -17.45 -30.55
CA LEU A 267 7.12 -18.18 -29.48
C LEU A 267 7.04 -17.35 -28.19
N PRO A 268 5.98 -16.55 -28.02
CA PRO A 268 5.73 -15.87 -26.74
C PRO A 268 5.39 -16.89 -25.63
N PRO A 269 5.79 -16.62 -24.36
CA PRO A 269 5.44 -17.45 -23.21
C PRO A 269 3.95 -17.38 -22.92
N GLU A 270 3.44 -18.21 -22.00
CA GLU A 270 2.11 -17.97 -21.43
C GLU A 270 2.08 -16.64 -20.64
N PRO A 271 0.89 -16.03 -20.46
CA PRO A 271 0.75 -14.90 -19.55
C PRO A 271 1.12 -15.32 -18.12
N SER A 272 1.71 -14.39 -17.37
CA SER A 272 1.99 -14.48 -15.92
C SER A 272 0.73 -14.73 -15.11
N ALA A 273 0.92 -15.12 -13.84
CA ALA A 273 -0.17 -15.31 -12.89
C ALA A 273 -1.14 -14.12 -12.85
N TRP A 274 -0.63 -12.88 -12.78
CA TRP A 274 -1.49 -11.70 -12.71
C TRP A 274 -2.26 -11.47 -14.01
N GLU A 275 -1.61 -11.62 -15.17
CA GLU A 275 -2.26 -11.49 -16.47
C GLU A 275 -3.39 -12.53 -16.65
N LYS A 276 -3.15 -13.78 -16.22
CA LYS A 276 -4.16 -14.86 -16.21
C LYS A 276 -5.36 -14.51 -15.31
N VAL A 277 -5.11 -13.97 -14.11
CA VAL A 277 -6.17 -13.54 -13.18
C VAL A 277 -6.94 -12.35 -13.74
N LYS A 278 -6.25 -11.35 -14.33
CA LYS A 278 -6.85 -10.15 -14.92
C LYS A 278 -7.77 -10.48 -16.09
N LEU A 279 -7.39 -11.45 -16.92
CA LEU A 279 -8.22 -11.96 -18.03
C LEU A 279 -9.39 -12.84 -17.56
N GLY A 280 -9.46 -13.20 -16.29
CA GLY A 280 -10.51 -14.08 -15.74
C GLY A 280 -10.37 -15.55 -16.16
N ILE A 281 -9.26 -15.94 -16.78
CA ILE A 281 -9.00 -17.33 -17.20
C ILE A 281 -8.46 -18.21 -16.07
N CYS A 282 -8.03 -17.60 -14.97
CA CYS A 282 -7.59 -18.27 -13.75
C CYS A 282 -8.20 -17.58 -12.53
N GLN A 283 -8.81 -18.36 -11.63
CA GLN A 283 -9.24 -17.91 -10.31
C GLN A 283 -8.19 -18.37 -9.29
N PRO A 284 -7.48 -17.45 -8.60
CA PRO A 284 -6.41 -17.86 -7.71
C PRO A 284 -6.98 -18.46 -6.42
N ILE A 285 -6.33 -19.52 -5.93
CA ILE A 285 -6.70 -20.13 -4.64
C ILE A 285 -6.16 -19.26 -3.51
N GLU A 286 -7.05 -18.65 -2.73
CA GLU A 286 -6.64 -17.88 -1.55
C GLU A 286 -6.15 -18.79 -0.43
N ILE A 287 -4.91 -18.55 0.03
CA ILE A 287 -4.37 -19.23 1.20
C ILE A 287 -4.68 -18.41 2.45
N LYS A 288 -5.49 -18.97 3.36
CA LYS A 288 -5.87 -18.32 4.63
C LYS A 288 -5.12 -18.95 5.80
N ASN A 289 -4.31 -18.15 6.50
CA ASN A 289 -3.72 -18.43 7.82
C ASN A 289 -3.38 -19.91 8.09
N LEU A 290 -2.43 -20.46 7.32
CA LEU A 290 -1.94 -21.82 7.49
C LEU A 290 -0.58 -21.82 8.18
N LYS A 291 -0.44 -22.58 9.26
CA LYS A 291 0.85 -22.83 9.90
C LYS A 291 1.49 -24.06 9.25
N ASP A 292 2.68 -23.87 8.67
CA ASP A 292 3.57 -24.92 8.14
C ASP A 292 2.84 -25.99 7.33
N THR A 293 2.08 -25.56 6.33
CA THR A 293 1.29 -26.45 5.46
C THR A 293 1.99 -26.64 4.12
N THR A 294 2.12 -27.89 3.69
CA THR A 294 2.60 -28.23 2.35
C THR A 294 1.49 -28.02 1.33
N ILE A 295 1.79 -27.25 0.29
CA ILE A 295 0.95 -26.94 -0.84
C ILE A 295 1.52 -27.62 -2.08
N SER A 296 0.65 -28.28 -2.85
CA SER A 296 0.98 -28.80 -4.19
C SER A 296 0.47 -27.83 -5.26
N ILE A 297 1.35 -27.39 -6.14
CA ILE A 297 1.08 -26.42 -7.19
C ILE A 297 1.37 -27.01 -8.57
N HIS A 298 0.39 -26.91 -9.47
CA HIS A 298 0.46 -27.50 -10.80
C HIS A 298 0.85 -26.44 -11.83
N ALA A 299 1.56 -26.85 -12.88
CA ALA A 299 1.66 -26.05 -14.08
C ALA A 299 0.25 -25.78 -14.67
N PHE A 300 0.02 -24.59 -15.20
CA PHE A 300 -1.31 -24.14 -15.63
C PHE A 300 -1.99 -25.08 -16.62
N GLN A 301 -1.25 -25.60 -17.60
CA GLN A 301 -1.77 -26.52 -18.61
C GLN A 301 -2.22 -27.87 -18.05
N LEU A 302 -1.62 -28.30 -16.94
CA LEU A 302 -1.94 -29.58 -16.30
C LEU A 302 -3.22 -29.48 -15.46
N ASN A 303 -3.37 -28.38 -14.68
CA ASN A 303 -4.55 -28.15 -13.86
C ASN A 303 -4.79 -26.66 -13.59
N LYS A 304 -5.64 -26.04 -14.42
CA LYS A 304 -6.01 -24.62 -14.31
C LYS A 304 -6.58 -24.23 -12.93
N SER A 305 -7.32 -25.14 -12.30
CA SER A 305 -7.96 -24.87 -10.99
C SER A 305 -6.99 -24.88 -9.82
N ASN A 306 -5.77 -25.40 -10.00
CA ASN A 306 -4.74 -25.51 -8.95
C ASN A 306 -3.38 -24.97 -9.43
N ALA A 307 -3.42 -23.90 -10.23
CA ALA A 307 -2.25 -23.34 -10.91
C ALA A 307 -1.69 -22.07 -10.26
N VAL A 308 -2.56 -21.27 -9.63
CA VAL A 308 -2.19 -19.99 -9.04
C VAL A 308 -2.72 -19.90 -7.61
N PHE A 309 -1.85 -19.57 -6.68
CA PHE A 309 -2.21 -19.31 -5.28
C PHE A 309 -2.06 -17.83 -4.96
N LYS A 310 -2.98 -17.28 -4.18
CA LYS A 310 -2.96 -15.90 -3.70
C LYS A 310 -2.70 -15.87 -2.19
N ILE A 311 -1.73 -15.07 -1.79
CA ILE A 311 -1.37 -14.87 -0.37
C ILE A 311 -1.42 -13.39 -0.06
N SER A 312 -2.41 -12.97 0.73
CA SER A 312 -2.64 -11.56 1.05
C SER A 312 -1.58 -11.00 2.00
N ILE A 313 -1.13 -9.77 1.73
CA ILE A 313 -0.33 -8.95 2.66
C ILE A 313 -1.29 -8.02 3.42
N ASN A 314 -2.14 -7.31 2.67
CA ASN A 314 -3.25 -6.50 3.18
C ASN A 314 -4.42 -6.56 2.18
N ALA A 315 -5.36 -5.61 2.21
CA ALA A 315 -6.56 -5.69 1.37
C ALA A 315 -6.29 -5.48 -0.14
N LYS A 316 -5.17 -4.82 -0.50
CA LYS A 316 -4.83 -4.48 -1.90
C LYS A 316 -3.43 -4.90 -2.33
N GLU A 317 -2.61 -5.38 -1.42
CA GLU A 317 -1.29 -5.95 -1.70
C GLU A 317 -1.28 -7.45 -1.41
N TYR A 318 -0.73 -8.24 -2.33
CA TYR A 318 -0.69 -9.69 -2.21
C TYR A 318 0.40 -10.31 -3.08
N PHE A 319 0.75 -11.56 -2.78
CA PHE A 319 1.56 -12.39 -3.65
C PHE A 319 0.70 -13.34 -4.49
N LEU A 320 1.04 -13.51 -5.76
CA LEU A 320 0.58 -14.63 -6.58
C LEU A 320 1.73 -15.61 -6.77
N VAL A 321 1.47 -16.89 -6.56
CA VAL A 321 2.46 -17.96 -6.71
C VAL A 321 2.00 -18.88 -7.84
N GLU A 322 2.85 -19.13 -8.82
CA GLU A 322 2.57 -20.04 -9.95
C GLU A 322 3.74 -20.99 -10.22
N ASN A 323 3.44 -22.18 -10.75
CA ASN A 323 4.44 -23.11 -11.26
C ASN A 323 4.56 -22.97 -12.79
N ARG A 324 5.75 -22.63 -13.28
CA ARG A 324 6.06 -22.59 -14.72
C ARG A 324 6.97 -23.75 -15.08
N ASN A 325 6.58 -24.49 -16.12
CA ASN A 325 7.32 -25.66 -16.56
C ASN A 325 7.42 -25.66 -18.09
N ARG A 326 8.63 -25.89 -18.60
CA ARG A 326 8.90 -25.92 -20.04
C ARG A 326 8.30 -27.17 -20.69
N ASP A 327 8.37 -28.32 -20.02
CA ASP A 327 7.99 -29.65 -20.51
C ASP A 327 6.89 -30.24 -19.62
N VAL A 328 5.68 -29.68 -19.71
CA VAL A 328 4.58 -30.04 -18.81
C VAL A 328 4.19 -31.51 -18.97
N PHE A 329 4.30 -32.06 -20.18
CA PHE A 329 3.90 -33.43 -20.50
C PHE A 329 5.06 -34.45 -20.42
N ASN A 330 6.29 -33.97 -20.19
CA ASN A 330 7.50 -34.79 -20.11
C ASN A 330 7.70 -35.64 -21.38
N ASP A 331 7.41 -35.05 -22.53
CA ASP A 331 7.58 -35.66 -23.85
C ASP A 331 8.20 -34.73 -24.89
N GLY A 332 8.66 -33.54 -24.47
CA GLY A 332 9.29 -32.54 -25.32
C GLY A 332 8.28 -31.73 -26.13
N VAL A 333 8.68 -30.53 -26.56
CA VAL A 333 7.79 -29.65 -27.34
C VAL A 333 7.60 -30.14 -28.77
N ARG A 334 6.36 -30.07 -29.26
CA ARG A 334 5.96 -30.27 -30.66
C ARG A 334 5.53 -28.95 -31.28
N MET A 335 6.28 -28.52 -32.29
CA MET A 335 6.03 -27.28 -33.03
C MET A 335 5.60 -27.60 -34.47
N LYS A 336 4.55 -26.93 -34.95
CA LYS A 336 4.07 -27.04 -36.33
C LYS A 336 4.29 -25.72 -37.06
N PHE A 337 4.97 -25.80 -38.19
CA PHE A 337 5.28 -24.65 -39.04
C PHE A 337 4.58 -24.77 -40.39
N TYR A 338 3.96 -23.68 -40.83
CA TYR A 338 3.49 -23.52 -42.20
C TYR A 338 4.63 -23.03 -43.09
N TRP A 339 4.92 -23.77 -44.16
CA TRP A 339 5.95 -23.41 -45.14
C TRP A 339 5.38 -23.42 -46.55
N ARG A 340 5.74 -22.39 -47.32
CA ARG A 340 5.40 -22.30 -48.73
C ARG A 340 6.61 -21.84 -49.55
N ASP A 341 6.88 -22.56 -50.63
CA ASP A 341 7.90 -22.20 -51.62
C ASP A 341 7.37 -22.43 -53.04
N SER A 342 8.22 -22.24 -54.04
CA SER A 342 7.85 -22.45 -55.46
C SER A 342 7.38 -23.88 -55.80
N THR A 343 7.58 -24.86 -54.91
CA THR A 343 7.17 -26.26 -55.10
C THR A 343 5.83 -26.59 -54.45
N GLY A 344 5.30 -25.73 -53.57
CA GLY A 344 3.99 -25.90 -52.95
C GLY A 344 3.95 -25.54 -51.45
N GLU A 345 2.86 -25.95 -50.81
CA GLU A 345 2.55 -25.69 -49.39
C GLU A 345 2.72 -26.98 -48.57
N ARG A 346 3.28 -26.87 -47.35
CA ARG A 346 3.42 -28.00 -46.42
C ARG A 346 3.39 -27.56 -44.96
N ILE A 347 2.90 -28.44 -44.10
CA ILE A 347 3.08 -28.33 -42.64
C ILE A 347 4.30 -29.15 -42.24
N ILE A 348 5.19 -28.52 -41.47
CA ILE A 348 6.43 -29.12 -40.99
C ILE A 348 6.30 -29.27 -39.49
N GLU A 349 6.36 -30.51 -39.02
CA GLU A 349 6.39 -30.81 -37.59
C GLU A 349 7.85 -30.98 -37.12
N ARG A 350 8.13 -30.43 -35.94
CA ARG A 350 9.42 -30.52 -35.25
C ARG A 350 9.16 -30.89 -33.79
N VAL A 351 9.97 -31.80 -33.27
CA VAL A 351 9.91 -32.23 -31.88
C VAL A 351 11.28 -32.02 -31.26
N PHE A 352 11.33 -31.29 -30.14
CA PHE A 352 12.56 -31.05 -29.39
C PHE A 352 12.40 -31.64 -27.99
N THR A 353 13.34 -32.49 -27.58
CA THR A 353 13.26 -33.22 -26.28
C THR A 353 14.13 -32.62 -25.18
N ARG A 354 14.95 -31.62 -25.53
CA ARG A 354 15.84 -30.86 -24.66
C ARG A 354 16.39 -29.66 -25.43
N ASP A 355 17.07 -28.76 -24.73
CA ASP A 355 17.90 -27.76 -25.41
C ASP A 355 19.01 -28.46 -26.21
N GLU A 356 19.08 -28.18 -27.51
CA GLU A 356 20.03 -28.75 -28.44
C GLU A 356 20.43 -27.74 -29.52
N ASN A 357 21.47 -28.04 -30.30
CA ASN A 357 21.89 -27.14 -31.37
C ASN A 357 20.75 -27.05 -32.42
N GLY A 358 20.02 -25.93 -32.44
CA GLY A 358 18.80 -25.75 -33.23
C GLY A 358 17.51 -25.45 -32.47
N PHE A 359 17.48 -25.70 -31.16
CA PHE A 359 16.54 -25.08 -30.23
C PHE A 359 17.30 -24.75 -28.95
N ASN A 360 17.63 -23.46 -28.79
CA ASN A 360 17.98 -22.87 -27.51
C ASN A 360 17.00 -21.70 -27.33
N TYR A 361 16.59 -21.33 -26.13
CA TYR A 361 15.56 -20.31 -25.89
C TYR A 361 15.83 -18.95 -26.60
N PHE A 362 17.06 -18.71 -27.07
CA PHE A 362 17.49 -17.52 -27.81
C PHE A 362 17.89 -17.73 -29.28
N ASP A 363 17.92 -18.98 -29.78
CA ASP A 363 18.42 -19.34 -31.12
C ASP A 363 17.38 -20.07 -31.97
N ILE A 364 17.17 -19.58 -33.19
CA ILE A 364 16.14 -20.03 -34.14
C ILE A 364 16.75 -20.76 -35.36
N ASP A 365 18.05 -21.06 -35.37
CA ASP A 365 18.77 -21.53 -36.55
C ASP A 365 18.27 -22.86 -37.17
N SER A 366 17.47 -23.67 -36.46
CA SER A 366 16.90 -24.93 -36.99
C SER A 366 15.39 -24.91 -37.27
N VAL A 367 14.72 -23.76 -37.10
CA VAL A 367 13.30 -23.59 -37.44
C VAL A 367 13.13 -22.68 -38.66
N TYR A 368 12.06 -22.90 -39.43
CA TYR A 368 11.73 -22.09 -40.60
C TYR A 368 10.25 -22.24 -40.96
N GLY A 369 9.69 -21.22 -41.62
CA GLY A 369 8.25 -21.08 -41.82
C GLY A 369 7.56 -20.31 -40.69
N VAL A 370 6.25 -20.12 -40.81
CA VAL A 370 5.41 -19.46 -39.81
C VAL A 370 5.00 -20.49 -38.77
N LEU A 371 5.28 -20.27 -37.48
CA LEU A 371 4.80 -21.15 -36.42
C LEU A 371 3.29 -21.02 -36.30
N ILE A 372 2.55 -22.14 -36.44
CA ILE A 372 1.07 -22.17 -36.40
C ILE A 372 0.50 -22.89 -35.17
N ASP A 373 1.30 -23.71 -34.49
CA ASP A 373 0.90 -24.41 -33.26
C ASP A 373 2.13 -24.90 -32.49
N VAL A 374 1.97 -24.98 -31.18
CA VAL A 374 2.95 -25.44 -30.19
C VAL A 374 2.18 -25.96 -28.98
N ASP A 375 2.49 -27.15 -28.47
CA ASP A 375 1.82 -27.70 -27.28
C ASP A 375 2.20 -26.97 -25.98
N GLU A 376 3.48 -26.68 -25.75
CA GLU A 376 3.96 -25.90 -24.59
C GLU A 376 4.53 -24.51 -24.97
N PRO A 377 3.77 -23.40 -24.83
CA PRO A 377 4.29 -22.04 -25.06
C PRO A 377 5.44 -21.64 -24.13
N ASP A 378 5.44 -22.18 -22.92
CA ASP A 378 6.48 -21.92 -21.91
C ASP A 378 7.82 -22.57 -22.25
N TRP A 379 7.91 -23.38 -23.32
CA TRP A 379 9.17 -24.00 -23.73
C TRP A 379 10.28 -22.97 -24.04
N ALA A 380 9.93 -21.71 -24.35
CA ALA A 380 10.85 -20.59 -24.56
C ALA A 380 11.33 -19.89 -23.28
N LEU A 381 10.83 -20.28 -22.10
CA LEU A 381 11.32 -19.79 -20.80
C LEU A 381 12.75 -20.29 -20.52
N PRO A 382 13.51 -19.62 -19.63
CA PRO A 382 14.91 -19.99 -19.39
C PRO A 382 15.04 -21.25 -18.52
N GLY A 383 13.99 -21.63 -17.78
CA GLY A 383 14.00 -22.74 -16.84
C GLY A 383 12.59 -23.14 -16.40
N SER A 384 12.50 -24.00 -15.38
CA SER A 384 11.24 -24.42 -14.75
C SER A 384 11.33 -24.27 -13.24
N GLY A 385 10.25 -23.86 -12.59
CA GLY A 385 10.23 -23.57 -11.17
C GLY A 385 9.01 -22.76 -10.75
N VAL A 386 8.98 -22.36 -9.48
CA VAL A 386 7.93 -21.51 -8.95
C VAL A 386 8.29 -20.03 -9.14
N LEU A 387 7.35 -19.23 -9.62
CA LEU A 387 7.45 -17.77 -9.66
C LEU A 387 6.55 -17.16 -8.57
N ILE A 388 7.05 -16.09 -7.94
CA ILE A 388 6.32 -15.32 -6.93
C ILE A 388 6.17 -13.89 -7.44
N TRP A 389 4.94 -13.44 -7.61
CA TRP A 389 4.58 -12.12 -8.10
C TRP A 389 4.07 -11.26 -6.96
N TYR A 390 4.67 -10.09 -6.72
CA TYR A 390 4.11 -9.08 -5.83
C TYR A 390 3.18 -8.16 -6.61
N ILE A 391 1.97 -7.99 -6.10
CA ILE A 391 0.90 -7.19 -6.70
C ILE A 391 0.48 -6.08 -5.75
N ASP A 392 0.39 -4.85 -6.28
CA ASP A 392 -0.13 -3.67 -5.57
C ASP A 392 -1.30 -3.05 -6.37
N GLU A 393 -2.53 -3.36 -5.96
CA GLU A 393 -3.75 -2.88 -6.63
C GLU A 393 -3.90 -1.36 -6.53
N ASN A 394 -3.32 -0.69 -5.53
CA ASN A 394 -3.40 0.77 -5.48
C ASN A 394 -2.68 1.41 -6.67
N VAL A 395 -1.52 0.85 -7.06
CA VAL A 395 -0.77 1.32 -8.22
C VAL A 395 -1.49 0.98 -9.52
N ILE A 396 -2.03 -0.24 -9.60
CA ILE A 396 -2.78 -0.69 -10.78
C ILE A 396 -4.00 0.21 -11.00
N GLU A 397 -4.85 0.39 -9.99
CA GLU A 397 -6.05 1.23 -10.08
C GLU A 397 -5.71 2.68 -10.47
N GLU A 398 -4.63 3.25 -9.93
CA GLU A 398 -4.16 4.60 -10.23
C GLU A 398 -3.67 4.74 -11.68
N LYS A 399 -2.91 3.77 -12.18
CA LYS A 399 -2.10 3.92 -13.41
C LYS A 399 -2.62 3.13 -14.62
N LEU A 400 -3.57 2.21 -14.45
CA LEU A 400 -4.09 1.34 -15.52
C LEU A 400 -4.60 2.12 -16.73
N LYS A 401 -5.37 3.20 -16.51
CA LYS A 401 -5.92 4.05 -17.60
C LYS A 401 -4.86 4.70 -18.47
N THR A 402 -3.66 4.92 -17.91
CA THR A 402 -2.53 5.56 -18.59
C THR A 402 -1.50 4.55 -19.09
N ASN A 403 -1.77 3.25 -18.92
CA ASN A 403 -0.87 2.17 -19.30
C ASN A 403 0.56 2.38 -18.74
N SER A 404 0.66 2.72 -17.46
CA SER A 404 1.93 3.11 -16.81
C SER A 404 2.17 2.42 -15.47
N ILE A 405 1.53 1.26 -15.25
CA ILE A 405 1.49 0.59 -13.94
C ILE A 405 2.87 0.22 -13.39
N ASN A 406 3.86 0.03 -14.27
CA ASN A 406 5.24 -0.31 -13.91
C ASN A 406 6.29 0.75 -14.33
N ASN A 407 5.86 1.99 -14.63
CA ASN A 407 6.79 3.05 -15.03
C ASN A 407 7.57 3.67 -13.85
N ASP A 408 7.12 3.47 -12.61
CA ASP A 408 7.79 3.99 -11.42
C ASP A 408 8.53 2.85 -10.70
N LEU A 409 9.85 2.84 -10.81
CA LEU A 409 10.71 1.82 -10.21
C LEU A 409 10.58 1.70 -8.69
N LYS A 410 10.11 2.74 -8.00
CA LYS A 410 9.90 2.71 -6.54
C LYS A 410 8.50 2.24 -6.16
N ARG A 411 7.59 2.12 -7.14
CA ARG A 411 6.17 1.88 -6.91
C ARG A 411 5.55 1.15 -8.10
N LEU A 412 5.90 -0.13 -8.22
CA LEU A 412 5.46 -1.03 -9.28
C LEU A 412 4.13 -1.69 -8.92
N GLY A 413 3.23 -1.84 -9.90
CA GLY A 413 1.95 -2.51 -9.68
C GLY A 413 2.03 -4.03 -9.79
N VAL A 414 2.86 -4.54 -10.70
CA VAL A 414 3.08 -5.98 -10.91
C VAL A 414 4.56 -6.24 -10.99
N LYS A 415 5.09 -7.05 -10.09
CA LYS A 415 6.52 -7.22 -9.87
C LYS A 415 6.88 -8.70 -9.70
N LEU A 416 7.94 -9.18 -10.35
CA LEU A 416 8.49 -10.50 -10.06
C LEU A 416 9.45 -10.46 -8.87
N VAL A 417 9.31 -11.36 -7.92
CA VAL A 417 10.25 -11.51 -6.81
C VAL A 417 11.31 -12.54 -7.19
N GLU A 418 12.43 -12.05 -7.71
CA GLU A 418 13.59 -12.88 -8.12
C GLU A 418 14.16 -13.67 -6.94
N ALA A 419 14.42 -14.97 -7.15
CA ALA A 419 14.93 -15.87 -6.12
C ALA A 419 16.45 -15.75 -5.88
N ASP A 420 17.20 -15.35 -6.89
CA ASP A 420 18.66 -15.35 -6.88
C ASP A 420 19.26 -14.23 -6.02
N GLY A 421 18.51 -13.17 -5.73
CA GLY A 421 18.83 -12.16 -4.73
C GLY A 421 18.80 -10.72 -5.23
N PRO A 422 19.67 -10.30 -6.16
CA PRO A 422 19.58 -8.97 -6.77
C PRO A 422 18.23 -8.81 -7.49
N GLN A 423 17.57 -7.68 -7.30
CA GLN A 423 16.35 -7.37 -8.05
C GLN A 423 16.76 -6.64 -9.35
N VAL A 424 17.12 -7.37 -10.42
CA VAL A 424 17.89 -6.85 -11.57
C VAL A 424 17.13 -6.80 -12.89
N ILE A 425 16.01 -7.51 -13.01
CA ILE A 425 15.08 -7.39 -14.15
C ILE A 425 14.61 -5.93 -14.37
N TYR A 426 14.67 -5.08 -13.34
CA TYR A 426 14.32 -3.65 -13.40
C TYR A 426 15.35 -2.74 -14.09
N GLY A 427 16.45 -3.31 -14.60
CA GLY A 427 17.56 -2.61 -15.24
C GLY A 427 17.81 -3.08 -16.67
N ASP A 428 18.82 -3.94 -16.83
CA ASP A 428 19.39 -4.38 -18.10
C ASP A 428 19.23 -5.90 -18.33
N GLU A 429 18.53 -6.59 -17.43
CA GLU A 429 18.35 -8.04 -17.49
C GLU A 429 16.94 -8.43 -17.94
N ILE A 430 16.84 -9.61 -18.56
CA ILE A 430 15.63 -10.14 -19.20
C ILE A 430 15.09 -11.39 -18.49
N GLY A 431 15.71 -11.78 -17.37
CA GLY A 431 15.39 -12.94 -16.53
C GLY A 431 16.12 -14.24 -16.91
N TRP A 432 16.55 -15.01 -15.90
CA TRP A 432 17.25 -16.30 -15.96
C TRP A 432 16.54 -17.40 -15.17
N GLU A 433 16.98 -18.65 -15.34
CA GLU A 433 16.44 -19.78 -14.56
C GLU A 433 16.60 -19.59 -13.05
N PHE A 434 17.62 -18.84 -12.60
CA PHE A 434 17.90 -18.60 -11.19
C PHE A 434 16.90 -17.66 -10.50
N ASP A 435 16.09 -16.92 -11.26
CA ASP A 435 15.02 -16.07 -10.70
C ASP A 435 13.86 -16.89 -10.16
N MET A 436 13.78 -18.17 -10.54
CA MET A 436 12.74 -19.11 -10.12
C MET A 436 13.07 -19.78 -8.78
N TRP A 437 12.04 -20.08 -8.00
CA TRP A 437 12.13 -20.73 -6.69
C TRP A 437 12.03 -22.27 -6.84
N PHE A 438 13.11 -22.99 -6.50
CA PHE A 438 13.15 -24.47 -6.52
C PHE A 438 14.33 -25.06 -5.73
N LEU A 439 14.20 -26.31 -5.28
CA LEU A 439 15.31 -27.06 -4.68
C LEU A 439 16.40 -27.34 -5.73
N GLY A 440 17.62 -26.88 -5.44
CA GLY A 440 18.78 -27.07 -6.32
C GLY A 440 19.17 -25.82 -7.12
N ASN A 441 18.48 -24.69 -6.92
CA ASN A 441 18.91 -23.40 -7.49
C ASN A 441 20.32 -23.04 -6.98
N SER A 442 21.24 -22.84 -7.91
CA SER A 442 22.67 -22.64 -7.64
C SER A 442 23.10 -21.18 -7.54
N ALA A 443 22.15 -20.23 -7.52
CA ALA A 443 22.48 -18.82 -7.33
C ALA A 443 23.23 -18.59 -6.00
N PRO A 444 24.31 -17.80 -5.97
CA PRO A 444 25.19 -17.68 -4.81
C PRO A 444 24.49 -17.23 -3.52
N THR A 445 23.44 -16.43 -3.63
CA THR A 445 22.69 -15.86 -2.51
C THR A 445 21.34 -16.53 -2.26
N TYR A 446 20.98 -17.53 -3.06
CA TYR A 446 19.71 -18.24 -2.95
C TYR A 446 19.60 -19.01 -1.64
N ARG A 447 18.41 -18.94 -1.04
CA ARG A 447 17.95 -19.85 0.01
C ARG A 447 16.60 -20.38 -0.42
N ASN A 448 16.32 -21.65 -0.09
CA ASN A 448 15.02 -22.29 -0.34
C ASN A 448 13.93 -21.77 0.61
N GLU A 449 13.81 -20.44 0.70
CA GLU A 449 12.95 -19.67 1.60
C GLU A 449 12.80 -18.23 1.09
N PHE A 450 11.54 -17.83 0.87
CA PHE A 450 11.07 -16.47 0.72
C PHE A 450 10.40 -16.01 2.02
N SER A 451 10.98 -15.01 2.68
CA SER A 451 10.45 -14.41 3.92
C SER A 451 11.01 -13.00 4.12
N VAL A 452 10.48 -12.25 5.09
CA VAL A 452 11.00 -10.92 5.45
C VAL A 452 12.46 -10.96 5.95
N ASN A 453 12.94 -12.14 6.38
CA ASN A 453 14.29 -12.37 6.88
C ASN A 453 15.23 -12.99 5.83
N ALA A 454 14.72 -13.32 4.65
CA ALA A 454 15.49 -13.89 3.56
C ALA A 454 16.07 -12.79 2.64
N TYR A 455 16.98 -13.19 1.75
CA TYR A 455 17.51 -12.35 0.66
C TYR A 455 16.95 -12.88 -0.67
N PRO A 456 16.41 -12.04 -1.58
CA PRO A 456 16.30 -10.58 -1.52
C PRO A 456 15.46 -10.08 -0.34
N TRP A 457 15.83 -8.93 0.22
CA TRP A 457 15.09 -8.33 1.33
C TRP A 457 13.89 -7.50 0.84
N ASN A 458 12.72 -7.80 1.38
CA ASN A 458 11.44 -7.07 1.32
C ASN A 458 10.99 -6.53 -0.07
N PRO A 459 10.03 -7.19 -0.74
CA PRO A 459 9.58 -6.78 -2.07
C PRO A 459 8.50 -5.69 -2.08
N THR A 460 7.99 -5.23 -0.93
CA THR A 460 6.87 -4.26 -0.86
C THR A 460 7.28 -2.84 -1.25
N ASN A 461 6.37 -2.09 -1.88
CA ASN A 461 6.64 -0.73 -2.37
C ASN A 461 6.95 0.28 -1.24
N ASN A 462 6.28 0.16 -0.09
CA ASN A 462 6.47 1.05 1.05
C ASN A 462 7.48 0.52 2.09
N LEU A 463 8.16 -0.60 1.81
CA LEU A 463 9.13 -1.25 2.72
C LEU A 463 8.52 -1.75 4.04
N SER A 464 7.23 -2.08 4.04
CA SER A 464 6.57 -2.69 5.20
C SER A 464 6.87 -4.17 5.31
N ASN A 465 6.85 -4.69 6.52
CA ASN A 465 7.01 -6.12 6.74
C ASN A 465 5.74 -6.87 6.31
N PHE A 466 5.92 -8.10 5.82
CA PHE A 466 4.86 -9.07 5.58
C PHE A 466 5.12 -10.31 6.44
N ASN A 467 4.06 -10.94 6.93
CA ASN A 467 4.16 -12.00 7.94
C ASN A 467 4.19 -13.42 7.35
N VAL A 468 4.41 -13.56 6.05
CA VAL A 468 4.37 -14.85 5.34
C VAL A 468 5.78 -15.38 5.11
N LYS A 469 5.91 -16.70 5.18
CA LYS A 469 7.10 -17.45 4.78
C LYS A 469 6.70 -18.53 3.78
N ILE A 470 7.36 -18.58 2.63
CA ILE A 470 7.19 -19.62 1.60
C ILE A 470 8.53 -20.33 1.45
N TYR A 471 8.62 -21.63 1.69
CA TYR A 471 9.89 -22.32 1.84
C TYR A 471 9.80 -23.80 1.47
N ASP A 472 10.92 -24.51 1.43
CA ASP A 472 10.95 -25.96 1.14
C ASP A 472 10.31 -26.27 -0.23
N PHE A 473 10.64 -25.45 -1.24
CA PHE A 473 10.28 -25.68 -2.63
C PHE A 473 10.89 -27.02 -3.08
N SER A 474 10.14 -27.82 -3.83
CA SER A 474 10.63 -29.08 -4.42
C SER A 474 11.56 -28.83 -5.61
N ILE A 475 12.11 -29.91 -6.18
CA ILE A 475 12.77 -29.85 -7.49
C ILE A 475 11.78 -29.44 -8.59
N PRO A 476 12.24 -28.82 -9.70
CA PRO A 476 11.38 -28.48 -10.83
C PRO A 476 10.63 -29.69 -11.39
N SER A 477 9.31 -29.55 -11.58
CA SER A 477 8.42 -30.61 -12.08
C SER A 477 7.07 -30.00 -12.53
N PRO A 478 6.28 -30.66 -13.39
CA PRO A 478 4.92 -30.19 -13.71
C PRO A 478 4.00 -30.07 -12.49
N VAL A 479 4.32 -30.76 -11.40
CA VAL A 479 3.71 -30.57 -10.08
C VAL A 479 4.82 -30.35 -9.06
N MET A 480 4.89 -29.14 -8.51
CA MET A 480 5.84 -28.80 -7.45
C MET A 480 5.14 -28.72 -6.11
N THR A 481 5.92 -28.75 -5.03
CA THR A 481 5.44 -28.48 -3.68
C THR A 481 6.23 -27.37 -3.02
N PHE A 482 5.59 -26.63 -2.13
CA PHE A 482 6.25 -25.73 -1.19
C PHE A 482 5.50 -25.76 0.15
N LYS A 483 6.13 -25.25 1.20
CA LYS A 483 5.48 -24.99 2.49
C LYS A 483 5.17 -23.52 2.65
N ILE A 484 4.01 -23.23 3.25
CA ILE A 484 3.66 -21.90 3.70
C ILE A 484 3.54 -21.87 5.22
N GLY A 485 4.04 -20.80 5.83
CA GLY A 485 3.92 -20.54 7.25
C GLY A 485 4.01 -19.05 7.54
N PHE A 486 4.14 -18.72 8.82
CA PHE A 486 4.41 -17.36 9.25
C PHE A 486 5.92 -17.11 9.31
N SER A 487 6.34 -15.89 8.98
CA SER A 487 7.69 -15.43 9.33
C SER A 487 7.86 -15.45 10.85
N ASP A 488 9.09 -15.61 11.34
CA ASP A 488 9.43 -15.51 12.77
C ASP A 488 9.26 -14.05 13.26
N SER A 489 8.00 -13.64 13.42
CA SER A 489 7.57 -12.29 13.81
C SER A 489 6.73 -12.38 15.09
N ILE A 490 6.91 -11.41 16.00
CA ILE A 490 6.03 -11.27 17.17
C ILE A 490 4.66 -10.70 16.81
N VAL A 491 4.53 -10.14 15.60
CA VAL A 491 3.32 -9.51 15.07
C VAL A 491 2.71 -10.43 14.02
N LEU A 492 1.48 -10.87 14.25
CA LEU A 492 0.73 -11.74 13.33
C LEU A 492 -0.60 -11.07 12.95
N PRO A 493 -1.13 -11.27 11.73
CA PRO A 493 -2.46 -10.80 11.40
C PRO A 493 -3.51 -11.37 12.36
N ALA A 494 -4.42 -10.53 12.83
CA ALA A 494 -5.51 -11.00 13.69
C ALA A 494 -6.49 -11.87 12.88
N PRO A 495 -7.05 -12.94 13.47
CA PRO A 495 -8.05 -13.76 12.77
C PRO A 495 -9.25 -12.94 12.27
N ALA A 496 -9.70 -13.22 11.04
CA ALA A 496 -10.84 -12.57 10.38
C ALA A 496 -10.68 -11.08 10.01
N PHE A 497 -9.47 -10.52 10.14
CA PHE A 497 -9.13 -9.18 9.65
C PHE A 497 -8.29 -9.25 8.36
N PRO A 498 -8.35 -8.22 7.48
CA PRO A 498 -9.10 -6.97 7.62
C PRO A 498 -10.61 -7.11 7.45
N LYS A 499 -11.38 -6.17 8.02
CA LYS A 499 -12.85 -6.06 7.91
C LYS A 499 -13.24 -4.83 7.12
N ARG A 500 -14.14 -4.98 6.15
CA ARG A 500 -14.64 -3.85 5.38
C ARG A 500 -15.66 -3.06 6.20
N ILE A 501 -15.43 -1.75 6.33
CA ILE A 501 -16.30 -0.80 7.02
C ILE A 501 -16.84 0.20 6.01
N ILE A 502 -18.15 0.17 5.78
CA ILE A 502 -18.80 1.09 4.84
C ILE A 502 -18.86 2.48 5.48
N GLY A 503 -18.44 3.51 4.75
CA GLY A 503 -18.49 4.90 5.24
C GLY A 503 -17.41 5.26 6.26
N MET A 504 -16.25 4.59 6.25
CA MET A 504 -15.07 5.02 7.01
C MET A 504 -14.68 6.47 6.66
N THR A 505 -14.28 7.27 7.65
CA THR A 505 -13.86 8.67 7.47
C THR A 505 -12.62 9.01 8.29
N GLU A 506 -12.06 10.20 8.08
CA GLU A 506 -11.01 10.81 8.94
C GLU A 506 -11.44 11.05 10.40
N LYS A 507 -12.69 10.72 10.76
CA LYS A 507 -13.22 10.78 12.12
C LYS A 507 -13.74 9.44 12.61
N SER A 508 -13.33 8.34 11.99
CA SER A 508 -13.66 6.98 12.41
C SER A 508 -12.65 6.48 13.44
N PHE A 509 -13.06 6.39 14.70
CA PHE A 509 -12.24 5.96 15.82
C PHE A 509 -12.70 4.59 16.31
N VAL A 510 -11.78 3.85 16.92
CA VAL A 510 -12.06 2.59 17.59
C VAL A 510 -12.13 2.82 19.09
N THR A 511 -13.25 2.42 19.68
CA THR A 511 -13.45 2.31 21.13
C THR A 511 -13.43 0.83 21.52
N ILE A 512 -12.71 0.49 22.58
CA ILE A 512 -12.61 -0.89 23.08
C ILE A 512 -13.34 -0.95 24.42
N ALA A 513 -14.40 -1.73 24.52
CA ALA A 513 -15.18 -1.85 25.75
C ALA A 513 -16.00 -3.14 25.78
N SER A 514 -16.31 -3.66 26.96
CA SER A 514 -17.25 -4.77 27.11
C SER A 514 -18.70 -4.27 26.97
N ILE A 515 -19.45 -4.84 26.04
CA ILE A 515 -20.86 -4.52 25.77
C ILE A 515 -21.78 -5.74 25.65
N ASP A 516 -21.27 -6.96 25.87
CA ASP A 516 -22.07 -8.20 25.86
C ASP A 516 -21.84 -9.12 27.07
N ASN A 517 -21.12 -8.64 28.11
CA ASN A 517 -20.80 -9.34 29.35
C ASN A 517 -19.98 -10.64 29.15
N ASP A 518 -19.31 -10.78 27.99
CA ASP A 518 -18.27 -11.76 27.80
C ASP A 518 -16.94 -11.27 28.43
N PRO A 519 -15.96 -12.16 28.69
CA PRO A 519 -14.71 -11.78 29.35
C PRO A 519 -13.77 -10.93 28.48
N LYS A 520 -14.13 -10.65 27.24
CA LYS A 520 -13.39 -9.88 26.26
C LYS A 520 -14.10 -8.55 26.00
N ASN A 521 -13.33 -7.59 25.51
CA ASN A 521 -13.87 -6.31 25.09
C ASN A 521 -14.14 -6.32 23.58
N GLU A 522 -15.23 -5.67 23.20
CA GLU A 522 -15.65 -5.49 21.83
C GLU A 522 -14.97 -4.28 21.20
N ILE A 523 -14.89 -4.30 19.88
CA ILE A 523 -14.36 -3.27 19.01
C ILE A 523 -15.53 -2.49 18.47
N ILE A 524 -15.72 -1.26 18.95
CA ILE A 524 -16.80 -0.37 18.52
C ILE A 524 -16.18 0.70 17.61
N LEU A 525 -16.72 0.87 16.41
CA LEU A 525 -16.18 1.78 15.41
C LEU A 525 -17.28 2.67 14.84
N ASN A 526 -17.07 3.99 14.86
CA ASN A 526 -18.00 4.93 14.24
C ASN A 526 -17.66 5.20 12.76
N ALA A 527 -18.69 5.28 11.92
CA ALA A 527 -18.58 5.55 10.49
C ALA A 527 -19.72 6.47 10.04
N SER A 528 -19.61 7.04 8.84
CA SER A 528 -20.66 7.89 8.27
C SER A 528 -21.93 7.12 7.91
N SER A 529 -21.85 5.79 7.84
CA SER A 529 -22.99 4.92 7.52
C SER A 529 -23.66 4.29 8.75
N GLY A 530 -23.05 4.38 9.92
CA GLY A 530 -23.51 3.68 11.13
C GLY A 530 -22.42 3.51 12.18
N ILE A 531 -22.74 2.76 13.24
CA ILE A 531 -21.79 2.27 14.23
C ILE A 531 -21.62 0.76 13.98
N PHE A 532 -20.39 0.29 14.02
CA PHE A 532 -20.03 -1.11 13.88
C PHE A 532 -19.53 -1.66 15.21
N ALA A 533 -19.82 -2.93 15.50
CA ALA A 533 -19.31 -3.60 16.69
C ALA A 533 -18.93 -5.05 16.39
N PHE A 534 -17.73 -5.44 16.81
CA PHE A 534 -17.20 -6.79 16.63
C PHE A 534 -16.57 -7.29 17.92
N ASN A 535 -16.64 -8.58 18.18
CA ASN A 535 -15.73 -9.17 19.17
C ASN A 535 -14.26 -9.17 18.62
N PRO A 536 -13.24 -9.42 19.45
CA PRO A 536 -11.84 -9.45 19.01
C PRO A 536 -11.51 -10.47 17.91
N SER A 537 -12.39 -11.47 17.70
CA SER A 537 -12.27 -12.45 16.61
C SER A 537 -12.92 -11.99 15.29
N GLY A 538 -13.46 -10.77 15.24
CA GLY A 538 -14.12 -10.19 14.08
C GLY A 538 -15.55 -10.69 13.84
N THR A 539 -16.20 -11.30 14.83
CA THR A 539 -17.61 -11.70 14.73
C THR A 539 -18.50 -10.51 15.08
N SER A 540 -19.55 -10.28 14.28
CA SER A 540 -20.56 -9.25 14.56
C SER A 540 -21.31 -9.55 15.87
N LEU A 541 -21.71 -8.51 16.58
CA LEU A 541 -22.56 -8.63 17.78
C LEU A 541 -24.05 -8.61 17.48
N THR A 542 -24.44 -8.25 16.26
CA THR A 542 -25.84 -8.27 15.81
C THR A 542 -26.05 -9.37 14.78
N LEU A 543 -27.31 -9.58 14.39
CA LEU A 543 -27.65 -10.47 13.27
C LEU A 543 -27.19 -9.93 11.90
N ASN A 544 -26.64 -8.70 11.86
CA ASN A 544 -26.07 -8.13 10.66
C ASN A 544 -24.66 -8.69 10.42
N ASP A 545 -24.51 -9.47 9.36
CA ASP A 545 -23.26 -10.13 8.96
C ASP A 545 -22.15 -9.15 8.52
N GLN A 546 -22.51 -7.91 8.19
CA GLN A 546 -21.57 -6.83 7.86
C GLN A 546 -21.01 -6.12 9.10
N GLY A 547 -21.47 -6.48 10.32
CA GLY A 547 -20.95 -5.92 11.56
C GLY A 547 -21.63 -4.65 12.06
N TYR A 548 -22.75 -4.26 11.46
CA TYR A 548 -23.49 -3.08 11.92
C TYR A 548 -24.06 -3.31 13.32
N TYR A 549 -23.67 -2.46 14.24
CA TYR A 549 -24.32 -2.33 15.53
C TYR A 549 -25.56 -1.44 15.41
N SER A 550 -25.43 -0.29 14.76
CA SER A 550 -26.53 0.63 14.48
C SER A 550 -26.40 1.26 13.09
N ASN A 551 -27.54 1.54 12.45
CA ASN A 551 -27.60 2.32 11.20
C ASN A 551 -27.56 3.84 11.46
N VAL A 552 -27.56 4.27 12.72
CA VAL A 552 -27.32 5.67 13.10
C VAL A 552 -25.83 5.90 13.13
N LYS A 553 -25.34 6.85 12.32
CA LYS A 553 -23.93 7.23 12.34
C LYS A 553 -23.52 7.89 13.66
N SER A 554 -22.21 7.90 13.94
CA SER A 554 -21.64 8.78 14.96
C SER A 554 -20.54 9.65 14.35
N ASP A 555 -20.66 10.97 14.50
CA ASP A 555 -19.72 12.00 14.02
C ASP A 555 -18.41 12.03 14.83
N PHE A 556 -18.42 11.39 16.00
CA PHE A 556 -17.29 11.27 16.94
C PHE A 556 -17.15 9.83 17.43
N ALA A 557 -16.01 9.54 18.07
CA ALA A 557 -15.81 8.30 18.82
C ALA A 557 -16.97 8.06 19.78
N CYS A 558 -17.39 6.80 19.91
CA CYS A 558 -18.46 6.41 20.81
C CYS A 558 -17.93 6.23 22.23
N ALA A 559 -18.64 6.77 23.22
CA ALA A 559 -18.36 6.46 24.62
C ALA A 559 -19.15 5.21 25.02
N VAL A 560 -18.65 4.48 26.01
CA VAL A 560 -19.33 3.31 26.57
C VAL A 560 -19.47 3.46 28.07
N PHE A 561 -20.69 3.24 28.56
CA PHE A 561 -21.02 3.36 29.97
C PHE A 561 -22.31 2.60 30.28
N ASP A 562 -22.36 1.93 31.42
CA ASP A 562 -23.59 1.29 31.92
C ASP A 562 -24.64 2.36 32.27
N ILE A 563 -25.62 2.53 31.37
CA ILE A 563 -26.66 3.55 31.45
C ILE A 563 -27.87 3.04 32.23
N ASP A 564 -28.29 1.80 32.01
CA ASP A 564 -29.50 1.24 32.61
C ASP A 564 -29.28 0.48 33.93
N GLY A 565 -28.02 0.25 34.30
CA GLY A 565 -27.61 -0.36 35.56
C GLY A 565 -27.59 -1.89 35.54
N ASP A 566 -27.60 -2.52 34.35
CA ASP A 566 -27.56 -3.97 34.20
C ASP A 566 -26.14 -4.57 34.34
N GLY A 567 -25.11 -3.70 34.40
CA GLY A 567 -23.71 -4.07 34.52
C GLY A 567 -23.00 -4.30 33.17
N ILE A 568 -23.69 -4.06 32.05
CA ILE A 568 -23.17 -4.12 30.68
C ILE A 568 -22.96 -2.69 30.17
N GLY A 569 -21.92 -2.48 29.37
CA GLY A 569 -21.66 -1.16 28.78
C GLY A 569 -22.65 -0.81 27.67
N ASP A 570 -23.31 0.33 27.75
CA ASP A 570 -24.14 0.87 26.67
C ASP A 570 -23.36 1.85 25.79
N VAL A 571 -23.60 1.81 24.48
CA VAL A 571 -22.91 2.67 23.51
C VAL A 571 -23.59 4.03 23.40
N VAL A 572 -22.81 5.10 23.49
CA VAL A 572 -23.25 6.49 23.32
C VAL A 572 -22.64 7.10 22.05
N GLY A 573 -23.50 7.49 21.10
CA GLY A 573 -23.12 8.06 19.81
C GLY A 573 -23.69 9.46 19.57
N VAL A 574 -23.14 10.17 18.59
CA VAL A 574 -23.53 11.56 18.26
C VAL A 574 -23.81 11.72 16.77
N ASP A 575 -25.02 12.16 16.40
CA ASP A 575 -25.35 12.55 15.01
C ASP A 575 -25.78 14.02 14.98
N GLY A 576 -24.84 14.89 14.60
CA GLY A 576 -25.00 16.32 14.47
C GLY A 576 -25.41 17.00 15.79
N LYS A 577 -26.71 17.09 16.03
CA LYS A 577 -27.30 17.71 17.25
C LYS A 577 -27.86 16.68 18.23
N LYS A 578 -27.89 15.42 17.87
CA LYS A 578 -28.54 14.37 18.65
C LYS A 578 -27.49 13.48 19.33
N ILE A 579 -27.78 13.12 20.56
CA ILE A 579 -27.01 12.17 21.36
C ILE A 579 -27.90 10.95 21.52
N TYR A 580 -27.36 9.79 21.17
CA TYR A 580 -28.04 8.51 21.25
C TYR A 580 -27.38 7.66 22.33
N ALA A 581 -28.19 7.02 23.16
CA ALA A 581 -27.78 5.86 23.93
C ALA A 581 -28.46 4.64 23.31
N PHE A 582 -27.68 3.59 23.04
CA PHE A 582 -28.17 2.35 22.44
C PHE A 582 -28.23 1.24 23.47
N LYS A 583 -29.19 0.33 23.32
CA LYS A 583 -29.20 -0.95 24.02
C LYS A 583 -28.04 -1.82 23.56
N THR A 584 -27.79 -2.89 24.30
CA THR A 584 -26.82 -3.95 24.00
C THR A 584 -27.38 -5.06 23.11
N TRP A 585 -28.70 -5.10 22.87
CA TRP A 585 -29.36 -6.07 22.00
C TRP A 585 -30.38 -5.45 21.04
N ASP A 586 -30.70 -6.21 20.00
CA ASP A 586 -31.76 -5.94 19.02
C ASP A 586 -33.07 -6.62 19.47
N THR A 587 -34.07 -5.82 19.87
CA THR A 587 -35.35 -6.36 20.38
C THR A 587 -36.31 -6.75 19.25
N ASP A 588 -36.26 -6.06 18.11
CA ASP A 588 -37.20 -6.25 17.00
C ASP A 588 -36.65 -7.12 15.85
N LEU A 589 -35.39 -7.54 15.98
CA LEU A 589 -34.65 -8.43 15.08
C LEU A 589 -34.49 -7.85 13.68
N ASP A 590 -34.42 -6.53 13.55
CA ASP A 590 -34.18 -5.83 12.28
C ASP A 590 -32.70 -5.82 11.86
N GLY A 591 -31.82 -6.34 12.71
CA GLY A 591 -30.37 -6.42 12.51
C GLY A 591 -29.59 -5.26 13.13
N PHE A 592 -30.25 -4.32 13.80
CA PHE A 592 -29.63 -3.17 14.46
C PHE A 592 -30.08 -3.09 15.93
N VAL A 593 -29.22 -2.58 16.80
CA VAL A 593 -29.64 -2.37 18.19
C VAL A 593 -30.59 -1.18 18.33
N ASP A 594 -31.54 -1.29 19.25
CA ASP A 594 -32.47 -0.21 19.55
C ASP A 594 -31.80 0.95 20.30
N SER A 595 -32.37 2.16 20.17
CA SER A 595 -32.03 3.26 21.07
C SER A 595 -32.73 3.08 22.44
N LEU A 596 -31.98 3.25 23.53
CA LEU A 596 -32.52 3.45 24.88
C LEU A 596 -33.26 4.80 24.96
N TRP A 597 -32.58 5.85 24.50
CA TRP A 597 -33.15 7.20 24.41
C TRP A 597 -32.34 8.07 23.44
N VAL A 598 -32.94 9.20 23.05
CA VAL A 598 -32.32 10.20 22.17
C VAL A 598 -32.50 11.59 22.75
N PHE A 599 -31.39 12.27 23.05
CA PHE A 599 -31.39 13.68 23.46
C PHE A 599 -31.10 14.58 22.26
N LYS A 600 -31.89 15.63 22.05
CA LYS A 600 -31.69 16.61 20.98
C LYS A 600 -31.17 17.93 21.56
N ASN A 601 -29.91 18.24 21.31
CA ASN A 601 -29.32 19.53 21.65
C ASN A 601 -29.77 20.63 20.67
N GLU A 602 -29.72 21.87 21.13
CA GLU A 602 -30.05 23.05 20.31
C GLU A 602 -29.02 23.29 19.19
N ASN A 603 -27.75 23.05 19.52
CA ASN A 603 -26.59 23.32 18.66
C ASN A 603 -25.91 22.01 18.25
N PHE A 604 -25.06 22.10 17.23
CA PHE A 604 -24.22 20.97 16.85
C PHE A 604 -23.28 20.62 18.00
N VAL A 605 -23.16 19.33 18.29
CA VAL A 605 -22.16 18.80 19.22
C VAL A 605 -20.78 19.03 18.60
N SER A 606 -19.82 19.46 19.42
CA SER A 606 -18.47 19.83 18.97
C SER A 606 -17.36 18.97 19.55
N THR A 607 -17.66 18.12 20.53
CA THR A 607 -16.71 17.16 21.13
C THR A 607 -17.32 15.76 21.15
N PRO A 608 -16.49 14.71 21.23
CA PRO A 608 -16.97 13.39 21.64
C PRO A 608 -17.73 13.46 22.97
N PRO A 609 -18.76 12.62 23.17
CA PRO A 609 -19.36 12.45 24.49
C PRO A 609 -18.33 11.82 25.43
N ALA A 610 -18.27 12.26 26.67
CA ALA A 610 -17.43 11.68 27.71
C ALA A 610 -18.25 11.38 28.96
N ILE A 611 -17.70 10.60 29.90
CA ILE A 611 -18.39 10.24 31.13
C ILE A 611 -17.77 10.97 32.32
N PHE A 612 -18.58 11.82 32.96
CA PHE A 612 -18.24 12.53 34.19
C PHE A 612 -19.08 11.96 35.32
N LYS A 613 -18.44 11.25 36.27
CA LYS A 613 -19.14 10.47 37.32
C LYS A 613 -20.08 9.44 36.69
N ASP A 614 -21.37 9.63 36.87
CA ASP A 614 -22.48 8.83 36.35
C ASP A 614 -23.27 9.58 35.26
N LYS A 615 -22.66 10.60 34.65
CA LYS A 615 -23.32 11.51 33.70
C LYS A 615 -22.58 11.58 32.38
N ILE A 616 -23.34 11.87 31.33
CA ILE A 616 -22.82 12.07 29.98
C ILE A 616 -22.56 13.56 29.78
N ILE A 617 -21.34 13.93 29.38
CA ILE A 617 -20.91 15.31 29.18
C ILE A 617 -20.41 15.50 27.75
N PHE A 618 -20.79 16.61 27.11
CA PHE A 618 -20.31 16.97 25.77
C PHE A 618 -20.31 18.49 25.55
N GLY A 619 -19.48 18.95 24.62
CA GLY A 619 -19.40 20.34 24.18
C GLY A 619 -20.28 20.62 22.96
N ASP A 620 -20.73 21.88 22.79
CA ASP A 620 -21.44 22.34 21.61
C ASP A 620 -20.73 23.46 20.84
N SER A 621 -21.16 23.66 19.60
CA SER A 621 -20.59 24.60 18.64
C SER A 621 -20.70 26.08 19.05
N LEU A 622 -21.46 26.39 20.10
CA LEU A 622 -21.57 27.73 20.67
C LEU A 622 -20.85 27.84 22.02
N GLY A 623 -19.95 26.90 22.33
CA GLY A 623 -19.10 26.96 23.52
C GLY A 623 -19.81 26.64 24.82
N ASN A 624 -20.89 25.85 24.77
CA ASN A 624 -21.52 25.31 25.97
C ASN A 624 -21.02 23.90 26.25
N ILE A 625 -20.92 23.54 27.52
CA ILE A 625 -20.94 22.14 27.94
C ILE A 625 -22.39 21.79 28.30
N VAL A 626 -22.81 20.62 27.88
CA VAL A 626 -24.10 20.02 28.23
C VAL A 626 -23.82 18.76 29.03
N ILE A 627 -24.50 18.61 30.17
CA ILE A 627 -24.41 17.46 31.06
C ILE A 627 -25.80 16.83 31.11
N LEU A 628 -25.88 15.53 30.80
CA LEU A 628 -27.10 14.73 30.86
C LEU A 628 -27.03 13.74 32.02
N ASN A 629 -28.17 13.45 32.63
CA ASN A 629 -28.32 12.29 33.51
C ASN A 629 -28.30 11.00 32.68
N LYS A 630 -28.13 9.84 33.33
CA LYS A 630 -28.17 8.52 32.66
C LYS A 630 -29.44 8.30 31.82
N ASP A 631 -30.58 8.79 32.28
CA ASP A 631 -31.88 8.68 31.58
C ASP A 631 -32.02 9.60 30.35
N GLY A 632 -30.95 10.30 29.95
CA GLY A 632 -30.96 11.22 28.80
C GLY A 632 -31.56 12.60 29.10
N THR A 633 -32.02 12.86 30.33
CA THR A 633 -32.56 14.17 30.70
C THR A 633 -31.45 15.19 30.93
N LEU A 634 -31.71 16.46 30.57
CA LEU A 634 -30.77 17.55 30.77
C LEU A 634 -30.54 17.81 32.26
N ASN A 635 -29.30 17.60 32.74
CA ASN A 635 -28.90 17.96 34.10
C ASN A 635 -28.50 19.44 34.18
N ARG A 636 -27.58 19.87 33.30
CA ARG A 636 -27.03 21.22 33.31
C ARG A 636 -26.49 21.61 31.94
N LYS A 637 -26.57 22.91 31.63
CA LYS A 637 -25.88 23.54 30.50
C LYS A 637 -25.04 24.71 31.02
N ILE A 638 -23.76 24.74 30.68
CA ILE A 638 -22.79 25.72 31.19
C ILE A 638 -22.09 26.39 30.02
N LYS A 639 -22.19 27.72 29.93
CA LYS A 639 -21.45 28.51 28.94
C LYS A 639 -19.98 28.62 29.34
N ILE A 640 -19.09 28.22 28.44
CA ILE A 640 -17.64 28.30 28.61
C ILE A 640 -17.10 29.50 27.84
N ALA A 641 -17.43 29.58 26.55
CA ALA A 641 -16.98 30.64 25.65
C ALA A 641 -17.97 30.85 24.50
N ASP A 642 -17.70 31.79 23.61
CA ASP A 642 -18.56 32.08 22.43
C ASP A 642 -18.18 31.26 21.20
N GLU A 643 -17.05 30.59 21.27
CA GLU A 643 -16.52 29.65 20.30
C GLU A 643 -16.66 28.19 20.78
N PRO A 644 -16.63 27.19 19.87
CA PRO A 644 -16.82 25.79 20.21
C PRO A 644 -15.91 25.29 21.33
N VAL A 645 -16.45 24.39 22.15
CA VAL A 645 -15.61 23.52 23.00
C VAL A 645 -14.89 22.54 22.08
N VAL A 646 -13.58 22.43 22.19
CA VAL A 646 -12.73 21.60 21.31
C VAL A 646 -12.25 20.31 21.98
N ALA A 647 -12.16 20.28 23.31
CA ALA A 647 -11.74 19.11 24.06
C ALA A 647 -12.35 19.08 25.47
N LEU A 648 -12.49 17.86 26.00
CA LEU A 648 -12.97 17.56 27.34
C LEU A 648 -11.99 16.62 28.05
N ILE A 649 -11.91 16.76 29.37
CA ILE A 649 -11.28 15.80 30.28
C ILE A 649 -12.31 15.51 31.36
N ALA A 650 -12.60 14.24 31.61
CA ALA A 650 -13.66 13.84 32.53
C ALA A 650 -13.18 12.72 33.44
N SER A 651 -13.39 12.89 34.75
CA SER A 651 -13.13 11.89 35.77
C SER A 651 -14.34 11.76 36.70
N ASP A 652 -14.26 10.88 37.70
CA ASP A 652 -15.29 10.81 38.74
C ASP A 652 -15.23 12.00 39.72
N SER A 653 -14.16 12.80 39.68
CA SER A 653 -13.96 13.92 40.62
C SER A 653 -14.14 15.30 39.97
N MET A 654 -13.80 15.46 38.69
CA MET A 654 -13.82 16.76 38.00
C MET A 654 -14.05 16.63 36.49
N TRP A 655 -14.61 17.68 35.89
CA TRP A 655 -14.52 17.91 34.44
C TRP A 655 -13.67 19.14 34.13
N VAL A 656 -12.97 19.08 33.00
CA VAL A 656 -12.27 20.20 32.37
C VAL A 656 -12.80 20.35 30.95
N ALA A 657 -13.11 21.58 30.55
CA ALA A 657 -13.43 21.91 29.18
C ALA A 657 -12.48 22.95 28.62
N VAL A 658 -12.10 22.73 27.37
CA VAL A 658 -11.20 23.60 26.62
C VAL A 658 -11.97 24.12 25.41
N SER A 659 -12.19 25.44 25.34
CA SER A 659 -12.59 26.14 24.12
C SER A 659 -11.35 26.61 23.37
N LYS A 660 -11.49 27.27 22.22
CA LYS A 660 -10.32 27.75 21.48
C LYS A 660 -9.45 28.72 22.29
N SER A 661 -10.04 29.50 23.20
CA SER A 661 -9.30 30.53 23.96
C SER A 661 -9.32 30.34 25.48
N LYS A 662 -10.06 29.35 26.00
CA LYS A 662 -10.27 29.19 27.44
C LYS A 662 -10.14 27.75 27.93
N ILE A 663 -9.68 27.62 29.16
CA ILE A 663 -9.78 26.39 29.94
C ILE A 663 -10.69 26.67 31.13
N LYS A 664 -11.67 25.80 31.39
CA LYS A 664 -12.62 25.95 32.49
C LYS A 664 -12.88 24.63 33.20
N THR A 665 -13.04 24.72 34.52
CA THR A 665 -13.42 23.63 35.42
C THR A 665 -14.58 24.07 36.30
N GLU A 666 -15.03 23.21 37.21
CA GLU A 666 -15.98 23.58 38.26
C GLU A 666 -15.44 24.65 39.22
N LYS A 667 -14.11 24.71 39.38
CA LYS A 667 -13.44 25.51 40.42
C LYS A 667 -12.74 26.76 39.86
N GLY A 668 -12.53 26.87 38.55
CA GLY A 668 -11.78 27.98 37.95
C GLY A 668 -11.96 28.12 36.44
N GLU A 669 -11.61 29.30 35.91
CA GLU A 669 -11.61 29.65 34.49
C GLU A 669 -10.34 30.45 34.16
N TRP A 670 -9.70 30.13 33.05
CA TRP A 670 -8.45 30.74 32.59
C TRP A 670 -8.52 31.04 31.10
N ASN A 671 -8.12 32.26 30.72
CA ASN A 671 -8.11 32.74 29.34
C ASN A 671 -6.69 32.79 28.78
N PHE A 672 -6.54 32.42 27.52
CA PHE A 672 -5.25 32.36 26.83
C PHE A 672 -5.38 32.99 25.44
N ASP A 673 -4.34 33.70 25.01
CA ASP A 673 -4.21 34.25 23.65
C ASP A 673 -3.59 33.19 22.72
N VAL A 674 -4.36 32.13 22.51
CA VAL A 674 -4.03 30.94 21.70
C VAL A 674 -5.30 30.42 21.03
N ASN A 675 -5.15 29.55 20.03
CA ASN A 675 -6.24 28.82 19.39
C ASN A 675 -6.12 27.31 19.65
N PHE A 676 -6.58 26.86 20.81
CA PHE A 676 -6.54 25.45 21.19
C PHE A 676 -7.29 24.56 20.19
N VAL A 677 -6.68 23.42 19.88
CA VAL A 677 -7.24 22.36 19.03
C VAL A 677 -7.40 21.03 19.76
N SER A 678 -6.66 20.82 20.85
CA SER A 678 -6.70 19.58 21.63
C SER A 678 -6.18 19.80 23.06
N SER A 679 -6.47 18.87 23.96
CA SER A 679 -5.93 18.87 25.32
C SER A 679 -5.88 17.48 25.94
N ALA A 680 -5.12 17.34 27.03
CA ALA A 680 -5.17 16.19 27.93
C ALA A 680 -4.86 16.60 29.39
N GLY A 681 -5.22 15.74 30.33
CA GLY A 681 -5.03 15.96 31.76
C GLY A 681 -3.96 15.08 32.41
N ILE A 682 -3.41 15.54 33.53
CA ILE A 682 -2.58 14.75 34.43
C ILE A 682 -3.10 14.91 35.86
N ASP A 683 -3.42 13.78 36.48
CA ASP A 683 -3.75 13.65 37.89
C ASP A 683 -2.47 13.26 38.67
N LEU A 684 -1.91 14.24 39.37
CA LEU A 684 -0.61 14.08 40.04
C LEU A 684 -0.72 13.30 41.36
N LYS A 685 -1.94 13.07 41.86
CA LYS A 685 -2.17 12.42 43.15
C LYS A 685 -2.90 11.09 43.06
N GLY A 686 -3.45 10.74 41.90
CA GLY A 686 -4.24 9.53 41.72
C GLY A 686 -5.62 9.60 42.38
N GLU A 687 -6.16 10.81 42.60
CA GLU A 687 -7.46 11.03 43.26
C GLU A 687 -8.59 11.42 42.28
N GLY A 688 -8.29 11.41 40.98
CA GLY A 688 -9.20 11.82 39.91
C GLY A 688 -9.36 13.33 39.78
N GLU A 689 -8.77 14.15 40.66
CA GLU A 689 -8.69 15.60 40.41
C GLU A 689 -7.57 15.89 39.40
N ILE A 690 -7.87 16.66 38.36
CA ILE A 690 -6.90 16.97 37.31
C ILE A 690 -6.08 18.19 37.71
N GLU A 691 -4.88 18.00 38.25
CA GLU A 691 -4.01 19.12 38.64
C GLU A 691 -3.37 19.84 37.47
N ILE A 692 -2.97 19.11 36.43
CA ILE A 692 -2.31 19.70 35.26
C ILE A 692 -3.18 19.48 34.04
N VAL A 693 -3.46 20.56 33.32
CA VAL A 693 -4.10 20.53 32.01
C VAL A 693 -3.09 20.98 30.98
N VAL A 694 -2.91 20.18 29.95
CA VAL A 694 -2.08 20.53 28.81
C VAL A 694 -2.97 20.83 27.62
N GLY A 695 -2.98 22.09 27.17
CA GLY A 695 -3.69 22.54 25.98
C GLY A 695 -2.73 22.75 24.81
N ILE A 696 -3.13 22.33 23.62
CA ILE A 696 -2.30 22.36 22.41
C ILE A 696 -2.94 23.26 21.36
N GLU A 697 -2.16 24.18 20.81
CA GLU A 697 -2.50 25.02 19.65
C GLU A 697 -2.03 24.36 18.35
N ASP A 698 -2.69 24.70 17.22
CA ASP A 698 -2.31 24.13 15.91
C ASP A 698 -0.90 24.52 15.48
N ASP A 699 -0.35 25.63 15.94
CA ASP A 699 1.03 26.08 15.69
C ASP A 699 2.08 25.51 16.67
N GLY A 700 1.72 24.49 17.47
CA GLY A 700 2.63 23.77 18.35
C GLY A 700 3.00 24.51 19.62
N ARG A 701 2.25 25.56 19.96
CA ARG A 701 2.26 26.11 21.31
C ARG A 701 1.54 25.16 22.26
N ILE A 702 2.19 24.87 23.37
CA ILE A 702 1.70 24.03 24.45
C ILE A 702 1.49 24.94 25.67
N VAL A 703 0.27 24.94 26.20
CA VAL A 703 -0.08 25.61 27.45
C VAL A 703 -0.20 24.57 28.55
N ILE A 704 0.61 24.70 29.60
CA ILE A 704 0.57 23.84 30.78
C ILE A 704 -0.03 24.68 31.90
N LEU A 705 -1.19 24.27 32.39
CA LEU A 705 -1.93 24.95 33.44
C LEU A 705 -2.02 24.07 34.68
N ASN A 706 -1.63 24.60 35.82
CA ASN A 706 -1.95 24.02 37.12
C ASN A 706 -3.32 24.52 37.58
N THR A 707 -4.33 23.66 37.58
CA THR A 707 -5.73 24.02 37.86
C THR A 707 -5.97 24.45 39.31
N LYS A 708 -5.13 24.00 40.25
CA LYS A 708 -5.25 24.32 41.67
C LYS A 708 -4.71 25.71 42.00
N THR A 709 -3.57 26.07 41.41
CA THR A 709 -2.89 27.35 41.67
C THR A 709 -3.20 28.43 40.64
N GLY A 710 -3.66 28.04 39.45
CA GLY A 710 -3.80 28.90 38.28
C GLY A 710 -2.47 29.28 37.62
N ALA A 711 -1.34 28.76 38.11
CA ALA A 711 -0.04 28.97 37.48
C ALA A 711 -0.04 28.32 36.09
N SER A 712 0.45 29.03 35.08
CA SER A 712 0.56 28.50 33.73
C SER A 712 1.90 28.81 33.08
N LYS A 713 2.31 27.95 32.16
CA LYS A 713 3.52 28.07 31.34
C LYS A 713 3.15 27.82 29.89
N GLN A 714 3.67 28.64 28.98
CA GLN A 714 3.55 28.42 27.54
C GLN A 714 4.90 28.00 26.98
N VAL A 715 4.93 26.90 26.24
CA VAL A 715 6.10 26.37 25.55
C VAL A 715 5.81 26.36 24.06
N LYS A 716 6.70 26.90 23.24
CA LYS A 716 6.57 26.85 21.78
C LYS A 716 7.67 25.97 21.19
N ILE A 717 7.26 24.95 20.46
CA ILE A 717 8.18 24.10 19.71
C ILE A 717 8.50 24.78 18.38
N GLN A 718 9.77 24.81 18.00
CA GLN A 718 10.21 25.39 16.73
C GLN A 718 10.06 24.38 15.59
N ASN A 719 9.80 24.86 14.38
CA ASN A 719 9.78 24.06 13.14
C ASN A 719 8.78 22.88 13.13
N ILE A 720 7.64 23.04 13.79
CA ILE A 720 6.55 22.06 13.77
C ILE A 720 5.58 22.34 12.61
N GLN A 721 4.96 21.28 12.11
CA GLN A 721 3.80 21.38 11.21
C GLN A 721 2.50 21.43 12.00
N LYS A 722 1.41 21.89 11.38
CA LYS A 722 0.13 22.05 12.07
C LYS A 722 -0.29 20.76 12.80
N ILE A 723 -0.54 20.88 14.11
CA ILE A 723 -0.99 19.74 14.93
C ILE A 723 -2.49 19.53 14.71
N ARG A 724 -2.85 18.33 14.26
CA ARG A 724 -4.25 17.90 14.04
C ARG A 724 -4.65 16.68 14.89
N THR A 725 -3.72 16.18 15.69
CA THR A 725 -3.85 14.96 16.48
C THR A 725 -4.12 15.26 17.95
N SER A 726 -4.57 14.24 18.68
CA SER A 726 -4.72 14.29 20.14
C SER A 726 -3.44 13.82 20.82
N PRO A 727 -3.03 14.45 21.93
CA PRO A 727 -1.92 13.95 22.74
C PRO A 727 -2.26 12.60 23.38
N ALA A 728 -1.24 11.81 23.65
CA ALA A 728 -1.30 10.70 24.60
C ALA A 728 -0.53 11.06 25.87
N VAL A 729 -0.93 10.51 27.02
CA VAL A 729 -0.30 10.80 28.30
C VAL A 729 0.04 9.51 29.04
N ALA A 730 1.32 9.29 29.29
CA ALA A 730 1.83 8.09 29.98
C ALA A 730 3.22 8.36 30.54
N ASP A 731 3.60 7.65 31.60
CA ASP A 731 4.96 7.68 32.16
C ASP A 731 5.92 6.93 31.22
N LEU A 732 6.71 7.66 30.42
CA LEU A 732 7.57 7.08 29.37
C LEU A 732 8.97 6.78 29.88
N ASN A 733 9.43 7.52 30.88
CA ASN A 733 10.77 7.40 31.45
C ASN A 733 10.79 6.62 32.78
N LEU A 734 9.62 6.20 33.27
CA LEU A 734 9.41 5.50 34.55
C LEU A 734 9.87 6.31 35.77
N ASP A 735 9.72 7.64 35.71
CA ASP A 735 10.04 8.55 36.83
C ASP A 735 8.89 8.76 37.81
N GLY A 736 7.75 8.12 37.55
CA GLY A 736 6.55 8.22 38.36
C GLY A 736 5.52 9.21 37.81
N PHE A 737 5.94 10.18 37.00
CA PHE A 737 5.09 11.24 36.50
C PHE A 737 4.72 11.02 35.03
N PRO A 738 3.44 11.18 34.64
CA PRO A 738 3.07 11.03 33.24
C PRO A 738 3.69 12.12 32.34
N ASP A 739 4.21 11.68 31.20
CA ASP A 739 4.69 12.50 30.10
C ASP A 739 3.61 12.65 29.03
N MET A 740 3.70 13.71 28.23
CA MET A 740 2.82 13.97 27.09
C MET A 740 3.53 13.65 25.77
N VAL A 741 2.87 12.88 24.91
CA VAL A 741 3.30 12.59 23.54
C VAL A 741 2.39 13.31 22.54
N ILE A 742 2.99 13.99 21.56
CA ILE A 742 2.28 14.62 20.44
C ILE A 742 2.94 14.26 19.11
N THR A 743 2.16 14.31 18.03
CA THR A 743 2.66 14.12 16.67
C THR A 743 2.50 15.40 15.85
N SER A 744 3.50 15.70 15.02
CA SER A 744 3.51 16.87 14.13
C SER A 744 4.34 16.57 12.89
N GLY A 745 3.69 16.64 11.71
CA GLY A 745 4.29 16.19 10.46
C GLY A 745 4.73 14.73 10.58
N ASN A 746 6.00 14.45 10.27
CA ASN A 746 6.60 13.12 10.39
C ASN A 746 7.33 12.88 11.73
N LYS A 747 7.09 13.70 12.76
CA LYS A 747 7.80 13.65 14.05
C LYS A 747 6.89 13.34 15.22
N ILE A 748 7.40 12.51 16.14
CA ILE A 748 6.82 12.22 17.44
C ILE A 748 7.61 13.03 18.48
N TRP A 749 6.94 13.83 19.30
CA TRP A 749 7.54 14.59 20.38
C TRP A 749 7.03 14.08 21.72
N ALA A 750 7.89 14.05 22.74
CA ALA A 750 7.50 13.77 24.11
C ALA A 750 8.02 14.84 25.06
N PHE A 751 7.19 15.22 26.03
CA PHE A 751 7.46 16.25 27.03
C PHE A 751 7.08 15.74 28.40
N ASN A 752 7.86 16.07 29.42
CA ASN A 752 7.38 15.90 30.78
C ASN A 752 6.20 16.86 31.08
N TYR A 753 5.52 16.64 32.20
CA TYR A 753 4.39 17.48 32.64
C TYR A 753 4.74 18.96 32.90
N LEU A 754 6.03 19.33 32.80
CA LEU A 754 6.56 20.69 32.94
C LEU A 754 6.90 21.35 31.60
N GLY A 755 6.76 20.62 30.50
CA GLY A 755 6.99 21.09 29.14
C GLY A 755 8.44 21.04 28.68
N SER A 756 9.29 20.28 29.37
CA SER A 756 10.65 19.98 28.90
C SER A 756 10.61 18.75 27.98
N VAL A 757 11.26 18.84 26.82
CA VAL A 757 11.39 17.72 25.87
C VAL A 757 12.19 16.58 26.52
N LEU A 758 11.71 15.36 26.38
CA LEU A 758 12.41 14.16 26.86
C LEU A 758 13.62 13.80 25.98
N LEU A 759 14.57 13.06 26.57
CA LEU A 759 15.74 12.57 25.85
C LEU A 759 15.34 11.69 24.65
N ASN A 760 16.05 11.83 23.53
CA ASN A 760 15.82 11.14 22.23
C ASN A 760 14.59 11.61 21.43
N PHE A 761 13.85 12.62 21.90
CA PHE A 761 12.77 13.23 21.14
C PHE A 761 13.23 14.53 20.45
N PRO A 762 12.71 14.83 19.25
CA PRO A 762 11.69 14.08 18.52
C PRO A 762 12.22 12.82 17.82
N ILE A 763 11.39 11.78 17.76
CA ILE A 763 11.60 10.62 16.87
C ILE A 763 11.09 11.01 15.49
N GLU A 764 11.92 10.81 14.45
CA GLU A 764 11.55 11.08 13.06
C GLU A 764 11.16 9.80 12.31
N VAL A 765 9.95 9.78 11.75
CA VAL A 765 9.45 8.69 10.91
C VAL A 765 9.80 8.97 9.46
N ARG A 766 10.57 8.07 8.84
CA ARG A 766 11.00 8.22 7.45
C ARG A 766 9.84 7.93 6.49
N ASN A 767 9.82 8.61 5.35
CA ASN A 767 8.85 8.41 4.25
C ASN A 767 7.37 8.70 4.59
N ALA A 768 7.08 9.24 5.77
CA ALA A 768 5.76 9.76 6.14
C ALA A 768 5.74 11.29 6.03
N SER A 769 4.57 11.87 5.74
CA SER A 769 4.37 13.33 5.81
C SER A 769 3.52 13.75 7.00
N GLU A 770 2.59 12.88 7.42
CA GLU A 770 1.73 13.06 8.59
C GLU A 770 1.64 11.77 9.40
N LEU A 771 1.45 11.92 10.72
CA LEU A 771 1.29 10.81 11.67
C LEU A 771 -0.07 10.90 12.37
N SER A 772 -0.62 9.75 12.74
CA SER A 772 -1.82 9.65 13.56
C SER A 772 -1.60 10.16 14.99
N SER A 773 -2.67 10.25 15.78
CA SER A 773 -2.53 10.30 17.24
C SER A 773 -1.79 9.06 17.75
N PRO A 774 -0.88 9.20 18.72
CA PRO A 774 -0.14 8.08 19.29
C PRO A 774 -0.99 7.27 20.28
N VAL A 775 -0.69 5.98 20.41
CA VAL A 775 -1.13 5.14 21.54
C VAL A 775 0.09 4.56 22.25
N ILE A 776 -0.05 4.30 23.55
CA ILE A 776 1.07 3.93 24.42
C ILE A 776 0.79 2.58 25.08
N VAL A 777 1.69 1.64 24.86
CA VAL A 777 1.57 0.27 25.37
C VAL A 777 2.95 -0.27 25.68
N ASN A 778 3.10 -0.95 26.80
CA ASN A 778 4.30 -1.71 27.12
C ASN A 778 4.09 -3.16 26.67
N PHE A 779 4.61 -3.53 25.49
CA PHE A 779 4.49 -4.86 24.92
C PHE A 779 5.25 -5.93 25.72
N TYR A 780 6.36 -5.56 26.35
CA TYR A 780 7.27 -6.53 26.97
C TYR A 780 7.14 -6.61 28.49
N GLY A 781 6.34 -5.75 29.11
CA GLY A 781 5.96 -5.80 30.53
C GLY A 781 7.10 -5.55 31.53
N ASP A 782 8.35 -5.39 31.06
CA ASP A 782 9.57 -5.29 31.86
C ASP A 782 10.46 -4.08 31.50
N SER A 783 10.09 -3.29 30.48
CA SER A 783 10.84 -2.14 29.97
C SER A 783 10.01 -0.85 29.90
N LEU A 784 10.65 0.23 29.45
CA LEU A 784 10.01 1.50 29.06
C LEU A 784 8.92 1.21 28.00
N PRO A 785 7.78 1.92 28.00
CA PRO A 785 6.67 1.63 27.09
C PRO A 785 6.98 1.97 25.63
N GLU A 786 6.24 1.36 24.71
CA GLU A 786 6.31 1.64 23.29
C GLU A 786 5.24 2.63 22.82
N ILE A 787 5.58 3.36 21.75
CA ILE A 787 4.75 4.36 21.10
C ILE A 787 4.33 3.82 19.74
N VAL A 788 3.02 3.67 19.51
CA VAL A 788 2.47 3.22 18.22
C VAL A 788 1.83 4.39 17.49
N VAL A 789 2.18 4.56 16.21
CA VAL A 789 1.63 5.58 15.31
C VAL A 789 1.38 4.99 13.93
N GLY A 790 0.31 5.45 13.27
CA GLY A 790 0.09 5.22 11.85
C GLY A 790 0.52 6.42 11.00
N THR A 791 0.73 6.19 9.71
CA THR A 791 1.18 7.20 8.75
C THR A 791 0.17 7.42 7.62
N ASP A 792 0.36 8.50 6.87
CA ASP A 792 -0.34 8.80 5.63
C ASP A 792 -0.01 7.87 4.46
N ASN A 793 1.14 7.18 4.50
CA ASN A 793 1.58 6.22 3.48
C ASN A 793 1.22 4.75 3.79
N GLY A 794 0.38 4.52 4.81
CA GLY A 794 -0.15 3.21 5.16
C GLY A 794 0.79 2.30 5.96
N GLN A 795 1.80 2.89 6.60
CA GLN A 795 2.69 2.19 7.52
C GLN A 795 2.26 2.43 8.96
N ILE A 796 2.28 1.36 9.76
CA ILE A 796 2.05 1.46 11.20
C ILE A 796 3.37 1.13 11.86
N TYR A 797 3.88 2.05 12.66
CA TYR A 797 5.14 1.92 13.38
C TYR A 797 4.89 1.73 14.87
N ALA A 798 5.75 0.96 15.51
CA ALA A 798 5.95 0.98 16.94
C ALA A 798 7.42 1.31 17.23
N PHE A 799 7.65 2.24 18.16
CA PHE A 799 8.97 2.65 18.61
C PHE A 799 9.12 2.45 20.11
N ASP A 800 10.32 2.10 20.56
CA ASP A 800 10.68 2.32 21.96
C ASP A 800 11.00 3.80 22.21
N VAL A 801 11.16 4.17 23.50
CA VAL A 801 11.48 5.55 23.89
C VAL A 801 12.92 5.98 23.51
N GLN A 802 13.75 5.09 22.97
CA GLN A 802 15.04 5.43 22.37
C GLN A 802 14.94 5.72 20.86
N GLY A 803 13.75 5.60 20.27
CA GLY A 803 13.50 5.82 18.84
C GLY A 803 13.87 4.63 17.95
N ARG A 804 14.05 3.43 18.52
CA ARG A 804 14.29 2.20 17.75
C ARG A 804 12.96 1.57 17.37
N ILE A 805 12.88 1.05 16.15
CA ILE A 805 11.69 0.35 15.65
C ILE A 805 11.58 -1.01 16.34
N ILE A 806 10.38 -1.34 16.80
CA ILE A 806 10.07 -2.63 17.42
C ILE A 806 10.11 -3.74 16.36
N PRO A 807 10.72 -4.91 16.64
CA PRO A 807 10.73 -6.03 15.70
C PRO A 807 9.34 -6.41 15.19
N GLY A 808 9.23 -6.67 13.88
CA GLY A 808 7.96 -6.93 13.20
C GLY A 808 7.28 -5.68 12.63
N PHE A 809 7.63 -4.47 13.10
CA PHE A 809 7.19 -3.20 12.52
C PHE A 809 8.19 -2.65 11.48
N PRO A 810 7.72 -1.81 10.52
CA PRO A 810 6.33 -1.42 10.32
C PRO A 810 5.48 -2.52 9.69
N VAL A 811 4.20 -2.58 10.06
CA VAL A 811 3.19 -3.37 9.34
C VAL A 811 2.42 -2.47 8.37
N SER A 812 1.86 -3.02 7.29
CA SER A 812 1.13 -2.23 6.28
C SER A 812 -0.39 -2.36 6.33
N ILE A 813 -1.04 -1.24 6.07
CA ILE A 813 -2.43 -1.12 5.60
C ILE A 813 -2.42 -0.60 4.15
N SER A 814 -3.51 -0.80 3.40
CA SER A 814 -3.52 -0.40 1.99
C SER A 814 -3.82 1.08 1.73
N GLY A 815 -4.31 1.81 2.74
CA GLY A 815 -4.61 3.24 2.69
C GLY A 815 -3.86 4.01 3.76
N SER A 816 -4.16 5.30 3.91
CA SER A 816 -3.65 6.09 5.04
C SER A 816 -4.31 5.68 6.35
N CYS A 817 -3.56 5.74 7.45
CA CYS A 817 -4.14 5.64 8.80
C CYS A 817 -4.94 6.92 9.07
N VAL A 818 -6.27 6.81 9.11
CA VAL A 818 -7.15 7.98 9.17
C VAL A 818 -7.23 8.62 10.55
N THR A 819 -7.03 7.84 11.60
CA THR A 819 -7.22 8.25 13.00
C THR A 819 -6.24 7.55 13.94
N SER A 820 -6.40 7.72 15.26
CA SER A 820 -5.64 6.98 16.27
C SER A 820 -5.82 5.46 16.09
N PRO A 821 -4.73 4.66 16.10
CA PRO A 821 -4.83 3.24 16.37
C PRO A 821 -5.49 2.97 17.72
N ALA A 822 -5.90 1.72 17.95
CA ALA A 822 -6.39 1.27 19.24
C ALA A 822 -5.71 -0.04 19.65
N VAL A 823 -5.39 -0.19 20.93
CA VAL A 823 -4.71 -1.37 21.48
C VAL A 823 -5.46 -1.96 22.66
N TYR A 824 -5.51 -3.29 22.72
CA TYR A 824 -6.21 -4.06 23.74
C TYR A 824 -5.35 -5.24 24.17
N TYR A 825 -5.16 -5.45 25.48
CA TYR A 825 -4.42 -6.61 25.98
C TYR A 825 -5.39 -7.65 26.54
N GLU A 826 -5.34 -8.87 26.02
CA GLU A 826 -6.21 -9.96 26.43
C GLU A 826 -5.52 -11.31 26.19
N SER A 827 -5.68 -12.26 27.13
CA SER A 827 -5.20 -13.63 26.96
C SER A 827 -3.72 -13.75 26.51
N ASN A 828 -2.86 -12.88 27.04
CA ASN A 828 -1.44 -12.77 26.70
C ASN A 828 -1.14 -12.38 25.24
N LEU A 829 -2.02 -11.61 24.61
CA LEU A 829 -1.82 -10.99 23.30
C LEU A 829 -2.22 -9.52 23.38
N VAL A 830 -1.44 -8.65 22.73
CA VAL A 830 -1.89 -7.28 22.44
C VAL A 830 -2.51 -7.26 21.05
N TYR A 831 -3.78 -6.91 20.98
CA TYR A 831 -4.48 -6.64 19.73
C TYR A 831 -4.24 -5.18 19.34
N LEU A 832 -3.85 -4.95 18.09
CA LEU A 832 -3.70 -3.63 17.49
C LEU A 832 -4.75 -3.49 16.39
N PHE A 833 -5.61 -2.48 16.49
CA PHE A 833 -6.65 -2.14 15.52
C PHE A 833 -6.34 -0.82 14.82
N VAL A 834 -6.47 -0.80 13.49
CA VAL A 834 -6.09 0.34 12.67
C VAL A 834 -7.17 0.63 11.62
N PRO A 835 -7.92 1.73 11.77
CA PRO A 835 -8.82 2.23 10.74
C PRO A 835 -8.03 2.83 9.57
N SER A 836 -8.38 2.44 8.35
CA SER A 836 -7.69 2.87 7.13
C SER A 836 -8.64 3.58 6.14
N SER A 837 -8.13 4.57 5.39
CA SER A 837 -8.91 5.34 4.42
C SER A 837 -9.40 4.53 3.22
N ASP A 838 -8.84 3.34 3.00
CA ASP A 838 -9.32 2.37 2.00
C ASP A 838 -10.66 1.71 2.39
N GLY A 839 -11.22 2.04 3.57
CA GLY A 839 -12.49 1.50 4.05
C GLY A 839 -12.36 0.16 4.76
N TYR A 840 -11.14 -0.21 5.21
CA TYR A 840 -10.92 -1.41 6.01
C TYR A 840 -10.42 -1.11 7.43
N LEU A 841 -10.91 -1.88 8.39
CA LEU A 841 -10.35 -2.00 9.72
C LEU A 841 -9.34 -3.16 9.68
N TYR A 842 -8.07 -2.85 9.92
CA TYR A 842 -7.00 -3.83 10.00
C TYR A 842 -6.74 -4.21 11.45
N ALA A 843 -6.24 -5.43 11.67
CA ALA A 843 -5.83 -5.83 13.00
C ALA A 843 -4.68 -6.84 13.01
N TRP A 844 -3.87 -6.75 14.07
CA TRP A 844 -2.78 -7.68 14.36
C TRP A 844 -2.82 -8.12 15.81
N THR A 845 -2.34 -9.33 16.07
CA THR A 845 -1.98 -9.81 17.41
C THR A 845 -0.48 -9.73 17.58
N ILE A 846 -0.04 -9.12 18.68
CA ILE A 846 1.35 -8.97 19.07
C ILE A 846 1.55 -9.84 20.30
N LYS A 847 2.51 -10.76 20.25
CA LYS A 847 2.84 -11.63 21.38
C LYS A 847 3.83 -10.92 22.31
N PRO A 848 3.45 -10.60 23.56
CA PRO A 848 4.35 -10.08 24.58
C PRO A 848 5.53 -11.02 24.88
N SER A 849 6.49 -10.53 25.66
CA SER A 849 7.51 -11.37 26.27
C SER A 849 6.89 -12.36 27.28
N SER A 850 7.72 -12.98 28.12
CA SER A 850 7.25 -13.76 29.27
C SER A 850 6.44 -12.95 30.31
N VAL A 851 6.44 -11.62 30.22
CA VAL A 851 5.72 -10.72 31.15
C VAL A 851 4.46 -10.15 30.47
N PRO A 852 3.31 -10.10 31.18
CA PRO A 852 2.10 -9.46 30.67
C PRO A 852 2.33 -8.03 30.19
N ALA A 853 1.75 -7.69 29.04
CA ALA A 853 1.79 -6.32 28.52
C ALA A 853 0.90 -5.39 29.37
N SER A 854 1.22 -4.10 29.36
CA SER A 854 0.44 -3.06 30.04
C SER A 854 0.02 -1.97 29.05
N VAL A 855 -1.28 -1.76 28.89
CA VAL A 855 -1.82 -0.67 28.05
C VAL A 855 -1.91 0.60 28.89
N LEU A 856 -1.18 1.64 28.50
CA LEU A 856 -1.11 2.92 29.24
C LEU A 856 -2.03 3.98 28.63
N TRP A 857 -2.19 3.96 27.31
CA TRP A 857 -3.11 4.82 26.56
C TRP A 857 -3.67 4.02 25.39
N SER A 858 -4.91 3.52 25.53
CA SER A 858 -5.42 2.45 24.66
C SER A 858 -5.87 2.92 23.28
N SER A 859 -6.46 4.11 23.19
CA SER A 859 -7.07 4.63 21.97
C SER A 859 -7.23 6.15 22.03
N TYR A 860 -7.97 6.72 21.06
CA TYR A 860 -8.34 8.13 21.06
C TYR A 860 -9.05 8.51 22.38
N LEU A 861 -8.55 9.55 23.06
CA LEU A 861 -9.03 10.00 24.39
C LEU A 861 -8.88 8.97 25.52
N ARG A 862 -7.89 8.07 25.39
CA ARG A 862 -7.40 7.08 26.36
C ARG A 862 -8.22 5.80 26.50
N ASP A 863 -9.51 5.91 26.76
CA ASP A 863 -10.38 4.80 27.20
C ASP A 863 -11.82 4.98 26.71
N GLU A 864 -12.66 3.98 26.97
CA GLU A 864 -14.06 3.92 26.54
C GLU A 864 -14.96 4.99 27.15
N ARG A 865 -14.54 5.58 28.27
CA ARG A 865 -15.24 6.70 28.93
C ARG A 865 -14.76 8.06 28.39
N HIS A 866 -13.78 8.06 27.50
CA HIS A 866 -13.06 9.22 26.99
C HIS A 866 -12.51 10.11 28.11
N SER A 867 -11.89 9.49 29.12
CA SER A 867 -11.42 10.21 30.31
C SER A 867 -10.37 11.28 29.98
N ASN A 868 -9.51 11.01 28.99
CA ASN A 868 -8.51 11.92 28.45
C ASN A 868 -7.52 12.50 29.49
N TYR A 869 -7.19 11.72 30.53
CA TYR A 869 -6.12 12.04 31.48
C TYR A 869 -5.34 10.80 31.89
N SER A 870 -4.12 10.96 32.40
CA SER A 870 -3.39 9.87 33.05
C SER A 870 -2.99 10.26 34.48
N SER A 871 -2.70 9.28 35.32
CA SER A 871 -2.38 9.50 36.74
C SER A 871 -0.94 9.10 37.05
N LYS A 872 -0.37 9.71 38.10
CA LYS A 872 0.93 9.31 38.68
C LYS A 872 0.97 7.79 38.94
N SER A 873 2.03 7.11 38.50
CA SER A 873 2.21 5.68 38.77
C SER A 873 2.58 5.44 40.24
N GLN A 874 2.20 4.28 40.82
CA GLN A 874 2.54 3.96 42.22
C GLN A 874 4.08 3.87 42.37
N GLU A 875 4.61 4.53 43.41
CA GLU A 875 6.03 4.83 43.57
C GLU A 875 6.95 3.59 43.53
N VAL A 876 7.96 3.62 42.65
CA VAL A 876 9.28 3.09 43.02
C VAL A 876 10.00 4.24 43.71
N VAL A 877 9.87 4.37 45.04
CA VAL A 877 10.65 5.35 45.80
C VAL A 877 12.12 5.01 45.66
N PRO A 878 12.95 5.79 44.94
CA PRO A 878 14.38 5.62 45.03
C PRO A 878 14.76 6.04 46.47
N PRO A 879 15.66 5.31 47.15
CA PRO A 879 16.12 5.72 48.47
C PRO A 879 16.64 7.17 48.38
N PRO A 880 16.43 8.02 49.41
CA PRO A 880 16.82 9.42 49.37
C PRO A 880 18.30 9.54 48.95
N ALA A 881 18.53 10.18 47.80
CA ALA A 881 19.86 10.37 47.27
C ALA A 881 20.67 11.25 48.24
N VAL A 882 21.89 10.83 48.57
CA VAL A 882 22.81 11.60 49.42
C VAL A 882 23.28 12.88 48.73
N GLU A 883 23.21 12.92 47.40
CA GLU A 883 23.62 14.02 46.53
C GLU A 883 22.50 15.05 46.34
N ILE A 884 22.85 16.32 46.11
CA ILE A 884 21.86 17.39 45.85
C ILE A 884 21.62 17.51 44.35
N LEU A 885 22.68 17.42 43.55
CA LEU A 885 22.60 17.40 42.10
C LEU A 885 22.34 15.97 41.63
N ASP A 886 21.41 15.79 40.69
CA ASP A 886 21.47 14.60 39.85
C ASP A 886 22.61 14.80 38.86
N LYS A 887 23.78 14.24 39.19
CA LYS A 887 24.98 14.43 38.38
C LYS A 887 24.86 13.84 36.99
N LYS A 888 23.89 12.99 36.66
CA LYS A 888 23.69 12.55 35.28
C LYS A 888 22.95 13.61 34.47
N GLU A 889 21.99 14.29 35.10
CA GLU A 889 21.12 15.32 34.51
C GLU A 889 21.65 16.76 34.65
N VAL A 890 22.98 16.91 34.74
CA VAL A 890 23.64 18.22 34.71
C VAL A 890 24.57 18.28 33.51
N TYR A 891 24.15 18.95 32.44
CA TYR A 891 24.89 19.01 31.18
C TYR A 891 24.56 20.28 30.38
N ASN A 892 25.30 20.52 29.31
CA ASN A 892 25.08 21.66 28.42
C ASN A 892 24.45 21.19 27.12
N TRP A 893 23.46 21.93 26.61
CA TRP A 893 22.81 21.67 25.34
C TRP A 893 22.35 22.97 24.64
N PRO A 894 22.49 23.10 23.31
CA PRO A 894 23.27 22.21 22.44
C PRO A 894 24.77 22.30 22.79
N ASN A 895 25.49 21.19 22.60
CA ASN A 895 26.95 21.12 22.77
C ASN A 895 27.54 20.21 21.67
N PRO A 896 28.35 20.73 20.72
CA PRO A 896 28.87 22.10 20.64
C PRO A 896 27.78 23.16 20.42
N VAL A 897 28.06 24.39 20.87
CA VAL A 897 27.23 25.58 20.71
C VAL A 897 27.59 26.26 19.39
N TYR A 898 26.66 26.31 18.45
CA TYR A 898 26.81 27.00 17.16
C TYR A 898 26.05 28.34 17.09
N ASP A 899 25.09 28.52 17.99
CA ASP A 899 24.22 29.69 18.05
C ASP A 899 24.70 30.74 19.07
N ASP A 900 23.96 31.85 19.16
CA ASP A 900 24.21 32.97 20.07
C ASP A 900 23.98 32.65 21.56
N ALA A 901 23.42 31.48 21.89
CA ALA A 901 23.16 31.05 23.26
C ALA A 901 23.18 29.52 23.40
N THR A 902 23.38 29.06 24.62
CA THR A 902 23.24 27.64 25.01
C THR A 902 22.54 27.53 26.36
N TYR A 903 22.18 26.31 26.77
CA TYR A 903 21.49 26.04 28.03
C TYR A 903 22.29 25.07 28.86
N ILE A 904 22.33 25.30 30.17
CA ILE A 904 22.90 24.39 31.14
C ILE A 904 21.72 23.77 31.88
N ARG A 905 21.45 22.50 31.61
CA ARG A 905 20.44 21.72 32.31
C ARG A 905 20.96 21.37 33.68
N VAL A 906 20.10 21.52 34.69
CA VAL A 906 20.35 21.14 36.07
C VAL A 906 19.10 20.51 36.64
N ARG A 907 19.25 19.33 37.25
CA ARG A 907 18.23 18.68 38.09
C ARG A 907 18.76 18.49 39.50
N THR A 908 17.93 18.74 40.51
CA THR A 908 18.28 18.55 41.92
C THR A 908 17.28 17.67 42.64
N PHE A 909 17.71 16.88 43.62
CA PHE A 909 16.80 16.07 44.44
C PHE A 909 16.05 16.88 45.52
N TYR A 910 16.48 18.13 45.75
CA TYR A 910 15.89 19.07 46.70
C TYR A 910 15.70 20.44 46.05
N ASP A 911 14.84 21.28 46.65
CA ASP A 911 14.77 22.70 46.30
C ASP A 911 16.13 23.32 46.61
N ALA A 912 16.77 23.90 45.59
CA ALA A 912 18.17 24.27 45.66
C ALA A 912 18.42 25.63 45.01
N LYS A 913 19.40 26.35 45.56
CA LYS A 913 19.99 27.51 44.90
C LYS A 913 21.15 27.06 44.03
N ILE A 914 21.09 27.35 42.73
CA ILE A 914 22.14 27.02 41.76
C ILE A 914 23.04 28.24 41.52
N ASN A 915 24.35 28.03 41.58
CA ASN A 915 25.39 28.96 41.14
C ASN A 915 26.20 28.29 40.02
N ILE A 916 26.21 28.89 38.84
CA ILE A 916 26.99 28.42 37.69
C ILE A 916 28.09 29.43 37.42
N LYS A 917 29.35 29.00 37.45
CA LYS A 917 30.50 29.80 37.05
C LYS A 917 31.15 29.21 35.82
N ILE A 918 31.35 30.03 34.79
CA ILE A 918 31.99 29.63 33.55
C ILE A 918 33.44 30.07 33.55
N PHE A 919 34.33 29.20 33.13
CA PHE A 919 35.77 29.44 33.03
C PHE A 919 36.28 29.07 31.64
N ASP A 920 37.27 29.80 31.15
CA ASP A 920 38.03 29.41 29.96
C ASP A 920 39.04 28.27 30.27
N LEU A 921 39.76 27.77 29.26
CA LEU A 921 40.79 26.74 29.43
C LEU A 921 41.96 27.17 30.35
N ALA A 922 42.19 28.47 30.50
CA ALA A 922 43.23 29.01 31.37
C ALA A 922 42.74 29.20 32.82
N GLY A 923 41.45 28.96 33.09
CA GLY A 923 40.84 29.07 34.41
C GLY A 923 40.36 30.48 34.77
N PHE A 924 40.35 31.43 33.83
CA PHE A 924 39.77 32.76 34.05
C PHE A 924 38.24 32.69 33.99
N LYS A 925 37.56 33.35 34.93
CA LYS A 925 36.10 33.40 34.98
C LYS A 925 35.58 34.25 33.82
N VAL A 926 34.71 33.65 33.01
CA VAL A 926 34.09 34.25 31.83
C VAL A 926 32.70 34.78 32.17
N ASP A 927 31.93 34.03 32.96
CA ASP A 927 30.55 34.41 33.31
C ASP A 927 30.09 33.75 34.63
N GLU A 928 28.99 34.25 35.20
CA GLU A 928 28.36 33.71 36.40
C GLU A 928 26.84 33.92 36.43
N MET A 929 26.10 32.84 36.67
CA MET A 929 24.64 32.81 36.72
C MET A 929 24.14 32.24 38.04
N ASN A 930 23.04 32.79 38.56
CA ASN A 930 22.41 32.34 39.80
C ASN A 930 20.91 32.14 39.59
N THR A 931 20.36 31.01 40.03
CA THR A 931 18.91 30.76 39.99
C THR A 931 18.47 29.86 41.14
N ASN A 932 17.17 29.80 41.41
CA ASN A 932 16.58 28.80 42.29
C ASN A 932 15.90 27.73 41.43
N VAL A 933 16.02 26.47 41.82
CA VAL A 933 15.40 25.32 41.14
C VAL A 933 14.61 24.50 42.15
N SER A 934 13.51 23.91 41.69
CA SER A 934 12.67 23.04 42.51
C SER A 934 13.14 21.60 42.46
N ALA A 935 12.95 20.87 43.57
CA ALA A 935 13.29 19.46 43.70
C ALA A 935 12.65 18.63 42.59
N ASN A 936 13.44 17.78 41.95
CA ASN A 936 13.13 16.84 40.88
C ASN A 936 12.63 17.47 39.58
N PHE A 937 12.88 18.77 39.37
CA PHE A 937 12.51 19.49 38.15
C PHE A 937 13.79 19.82 37.38
N ASP A 938 13.77 19.58 36.06
CA ASP A 938 14.84 20.04 35.18
C ASP A 938 14.71 21.55 34.97
N ALA A 939 15.81 22.27 35.19
CA ALA A 939 15.93 23.68 34.90
C ALA A 939 16.98 23.91 33.83
N ASP A 940 16.59 24.54 32.73
CA ASP A 940 17.50 24.97 31.67
C ASP A 940 17.92 26.43 31.91
N ILE A 941 19.14 26.64 32.40
CA ILE A 941 19.70 27.97 32.63
C ILE A 941 20.40 28.45 31.35
N LYS A 942 19.86 29.51 30.76
CA LYS A 942 20.41 30.12 29.53
C LYS A 942 21.75 30.81 29.80
N TRP A 943 22.74 30.52 28.97
CA TRP A 943 24.01 31.22 28.87
C TRP A 943 24.13 31.91 27.49
N ASP A 944 24.31 33.24 27.49
CA ASP A 944 24.47 34.06 26.27
C ASP A 944 25.94 34.08 25.84
N VAL A 945 26.22 33.60 24.63
CA VAL A 945 27.60 33.43 24.12
C VAL A 945 27.95 34.43 23.01
N ARG A 946 27.12 35.44 22.74
CA ARG A 946 27.36 36.45 21.66
C ARG A 946 28.68 37.19 21.80
N ASN A 947 29.15 37.42 23.02
CA ASN A 947 30.42 38.10 23.30
C ASN A 947 31.54 37.15 23.75
N VAL A 948 31.34 35.83 23.62
CA VAL A 948 32.30 34.78 24.00
C VAL A 948 33.05 34.28 22.75
N GLN A 949 34.35 34.01 22.83
CA GLN A 949 35.15 33.53 21.69
C GLN A 949 34.96 32.02 21.45
N SER A 950 35.22 31.53 20.22
CA SER A 950 35.25 30.09 19.93
C SER A 950 36.30 29.38 20.80
N GLY A 951 35.94 28.28 21.44
CA GLY A 951 36.81 27.57 22.38
C GLY A 951 36.09 26.59 23.30
N ILE A 952 36.86 25.94 24.18
CA ILE A 952 36.33 25.05 25.21
C ILE A 952 36.26 25.82 26.54
N TYR A 953 35.14 25.66 27.23
CA TYR A 953 34.84 26.28 28.52
C TYR A 953 34.46 25.21 29.54
N TYR A 954 34.71 25.51 30.81
CA TYR A 954 34.27 24.70 31.95
C TYR A 954 33.18 25.45 32.70
N ALA A 955 32.02 24.81 32.89
CA ALA A 955 30.99 25.32 33.79
C ALA A 955 31.03 24.55 35.11
N ARG A 956 31.33 25.24 36.22
CA ARG A 956 31.16 24.73 37.58
C ARG A 956 29.75 25.03 38.03
N VAL A 957 28.91 24.01 38.07
CA VAL A 957 27.52 24.05 38.56
C VAL A 957 27.51 23.63 40.02
N GLU A 958 27.09 24.52 40.90
CA GLU A 958 26.99 24.29 42.34
C GLU A 958 25.53 24.43 42.79
N ALA A 959 25.00 23.41 43.47
CA ALA A 959 23.69 23.43 44.10
C ALA A 959 23.82 23.51 45.61
N ILE A 960 23.06 24.42 46.24
CA ILE A 960 23.02 24.60 47.68
C ILE A 960 21.59 24.32 48.16
N ALA A 961 21.44 23.28 48.99
CA ALA A 961 20.18 22.89 49.59
C ALA A 961 20.44 22.35 51.01
N GLN A 962 19.50 22.60 51.93
CA GLN A 962 19.54 22.07 53.31
C GLN A 962 20.87 22.30 54.06
N GLY A 963 21.54 23.44 53.83
CA GLY A 963 22.82 23.79 54.47
C GLY A 963 24.04 23.01 53.94
N ARG A 964 23.89 22.28 52.84
CA ARG A 964 24.96 21.54 52.15
C ARG A 964 25.12 22.06 50.72
N SER A 965 26.27 21.77 50.10
CA SER A 965 26.58 22.13 48.72
C SER A 965 27.05 20.91 47.93
N ASP A 966 26.58 20.75 46.70
CA ASP A 966 27.04 19.73 45.75
C ASP A 966 27.45 20.37 44.43
N VAL A 967 28.45 19.80 43.75
CA VAL A 967 29.10 20.45 42.59
C VAL A 967 29.33 19.44 41.46
N LYS A 968 29.02 19.87 40.23
CA LYS A 968 29.44 19.19 39.00
C LYS A 968 30.16 20.17 38.07
N ILE A 969 31.23 19.71 37.43
CA ILE A 969 31.89 20.45 36.35
C ILE A 969 31.50 19.81 35.01
N ILE A 970 31.07 20.63 34.06
CA ILE A 970 30.73 20.21 32.70
C ILE A 970 31.57 20.99 31.68
N LYS A 971 31.82 20.38 30.51
CA LYS A 971 32.56 20.98 29.40
C LYS A 971 31.59 21.52 28.35
N ILE A 972 31.86 22.72 27.86
CA ILE A 972 31.05 23.40 26.85
C ILE A 972 31.98 23.80 25.70
N ALA A 973 31.68 23.37 24.47
CA ALA A 973 32.41 23.80 23.29
C ALA A 973 31.61 24.88 22.56
N VAL A 974 32.18 26.06 22.35
CA VAL A 974 31.55 27.15 21.57
C VAL A 974 32.26 27.26 20.23
N VAL A 975 31.49 27.24 19.15
CA VAL A 975 31.97 27.28 17.77
C VAL A 975 31.24 28.40 17.02
N LYS A 976 31.92 29.54 16.83
CA LYS A 976 31.48 30.63 15.95
C LYS A 976 32.09 30.55 14.57
#